data_AF-A0A0Q8HRU9-F1
#
_entry.id   AF-A0A0Q8HRU9-F1
#
_cell.length_a   1.000
_cell.length_b   1.000
_cell.length_c   1.000
_cell.angle_alpha   90.00
_cell.angle_beta   90.00
_cell.angle_gamma   90.00
#
_symmetry.space_group_name_H-M   'P 1'
#
loop_
_entity.id
_entity.type
_entity.pdbx_description
1 polymer ?
#
loop_
_entity_poly.entity_id
_entity_poly.type
_entity_poly.pdbx_seq_one_letter_code
_entity_poly.pdbx_strand_id
1 'polypeptide(L)'
;MSLILAILMGAAQPAAATGGLAAKGVSVPTAVASAPCTSGGSSAGLFGLLTQILQPITEAACLLRSLRYEFYTVSVAPDGARIERVQTAFVGLPTMLNVDGRAGADLVGTVTASGGLDQLSITINRAAGSTQPIAASVEVVATDPTGSVGAEKIAFGYDQRTGNVPAKFRADLQLGKLLDAVRPTLELAVIQSNGVGALSGGTNLIATTFDGTAKSRQEKVQAGIQYGKAPGAARLSYLMTEPGSLQLTTDRPGRVLGNLVFNGEQDVKVAVDARDMPNEFGVDFSLDNPVIRYTGSNGNGAARSIAALDVRLESDVPLLGRATQMRAAIKDLTSGTKISANSEAGEFSLTTNEPVGEIEVFAGDHPEAPGDLPSAGKQGARFVDRTGAPFVIGARVQRLSALRAQVAESLIVEMVGQGGPFELSGEVDDLEASANIDDLPPVASLSVDTATAALSYTGSAVIGRLRIGLETAEPIVAGANNFTLLLEGIPTQVDLRADLTAGAASFVANAPIGLVEVSAKSPDATDDRLDLDAGQSGVVLRSNDENFFVFARLRDLEKVSFTTEPLLVETSMTAGQAFVADAVIGSDGATPAVRARLEVDALPAQLKIAIDDASGDTESAVRYRASERIGQVALELEGIELLEGANIAKAVINGVPKAVDMVFPAEGELASVVADEQIGQVRIAAGSGDVVLPGRSLGDDPVLNDLFEFINLPGQKSTAARLTALRTISMSLDPIKLTMTQDAAKNRAIDLEAQFESEAGDLVTVASTLSKPGSRTSLAVELTPGQPTRLVFDNSAFLNSFSLDAQGLTGIRNFNAVFKNVSPRMAICLDPGPACRRTNPNVMGDGGGVSNGRPYDALVSMDFEDFGTHTPGFLPTTLDATVELDEGGTAKITDLRFENLSFDFGLGPDFKGGCTFSTSAFPRIYMFMDSRNRPFVINSIKFPPLVLDFQIGTNSQPAKASSRIAWLKGCRDGHPLQLDRRSAGQIDCGGRKRMATAFGDIFDKAVVGEIVPLCTD
;
A
#
# COMPACT_ATOMS: atom_id res chain seq x y z
N MET A 1 -6.44 6.05 -2.44
CA MET A 1 -5.70 7.34 -2.49
C MET A 1 -6.12 8.21 -3.67
N SER A 2 -6.18 7.70 -4.91
CA SER A 2 -6.66 8.47 -6.07
C SER A 2 -8.11 8.98 -5.95
N LEU A 3 -8.99 8.22 -5.28
CA LEU A 3 -10.37 8.63 -4.98
C LEU A 3 -10.45 9.84 -4.00
N ILE A 4 -9.62 9.84 -2.95
CA ILE A 4 -9.54 10.90 -1.93
C ILE A 4 -9.05 12.22 -2.54
N LEU A 5 -8.13 12.12 -3.51
CA LEU A 5 -7.62 13.31 -4.19
C LEU A 5 -8.57 13.84 -5.26
N ALA A 6 -9.29 12.98 -5.98
CA ALA A 6 -10.36 13.38 -6.89
C ALA A 6 -11.49 14.11 -6.16
N ILE A 7 -11.75 13.75 -4.90
CA ILE A 7 -12.75 14.35 -4.02
C ILE A 7 -12.29 15.70 -3.43
N LEU A 8 -11.01 15.83 -3.06
CA LEU A 8 -10.41 17.12 -2.67
C LEU A 8 -10.28 18.10 -3.84
N MET A 9 -10.19 17.60 -5.08
CA MET A 9 -10.12 18.37 -6.33
C MET A 9 -11.49 18.72 -6.92
N GLY A 10 -12.49 19.01 -6.10
CA GLY A 10 -13.81 19.51 -6.53
C GLY A 10 -13.79 20.90 -7.19
N ALA A 11 -12.98 21.09 -8.23
CA ALA A 11 -13.07 22.17 -9.19
C ALA A 11 -14.18 21.81 -10.19
N ALA A 12 -15.41 22.20 -9.87
CA ALA A 12 -16.32 22.56 -10.94
C ALA A 12 -15.61 23.66 -11.74
N GLN A 13 -15.31 23.43 -13.02
CA GLN A 13 -15.02 24.52 -13.93
C GLN A 13 -16.14 25.55 -13.74
N PRO A 14 -15.88 26.78 -13.25
CA PRO A 14 -16.84 27.83 -13.50
C PRO A 14 -16.94 27.89 -15.02
N ALA A 15 -18.15 27.71 -15.55
CA ALA A 15 -18.41 28.14 -16.90
C ALA A 15 -17.92 29.58 -16.97
N ALA A 16 -16.80 29.82 -17.65
CA ALA A 16 -16.35 31.14 -17.96
C ALA A 16 -17.49 31.76 -18.77
N ALA A 17 -18.37 32.51 -18.10
CA ALA A 17 -19.13 33.55 -18.74
C ALA A 17 -18.08 34.57 -19.15
N THR A 18 -17.42 34.32 -20.29
CA THR A 18 -16.73 35.35 -21.04
C THR A 18 -17.80 36.33 -21.50
N GLY A 19 -18.20 37.22 -20.60
CA GLY A 19 -18.77 38.52 -20.91
C GLY A 19 -17.67 39.39 -21.51
N GLY A 20 -17.06 38.91 -22.60
CA GLY A 20 -16.32 39.76 -23.49
C GLY A 20 -17.32 40.76 -24.03
N LEU A 21 -17.12 42.04 -23.69
CA LEU A 21 -17.64 43.19 -24.41
C LEU A 21 -17.12 43.14 -25.86
N ALA A 22 -17.63 42.19 -26.65
CA ALA A 22 -17.55 42.22 -28.09
C ALA A 22 -18.78 43.00 -28.57
N ALA A 23 -18.55 44.26 -28.92
CA ALA A 23 -19.49 45.10 -29.65
C ALA A 23 -19.94 44.39 -30.93
N LYS A 24 -21.05 43.63 -30.87
CA LYS A 24 -21.77 43.14 -32.04
C LYS A 24 -22.87 44.14 -32.35
N GLY A 25 -22.69 44.85 -33.45
CA GLY A 25 -23.60 45.87 -33.93
C GLY A 25 -25.04 45.37 -34.04
N VAL A 26 -25.89 45.90 -33.17
CA VAL A 26 -27.34 45.90 -33.36
C VAL A 26 -27.70 47.30 -33.84
N SER A 27 -28.01 47.42 -35.13
CA SER A 27 -28.67 48.59 -35.68
C SER A 27 -30.11 48.66 -35.18
N VAL A 28 -30.39 49.55 -34.24
CA VAL A 28 -31.75 49.95 -33.84
C VAL A 28 -32.03 51.34 -34.42
N PRO A 29 -33.21 51.58 -35.03
CA PRO A 29 -33.49 52.82 -35.73
C PRO A 29 -33.65 54.00 -34.78
N THR A 30 -32.98 55.09 -35.13
CA THR A 30 -33.19 56.44 -34.59
C THR A 30 -34.65 56.88 -34.75
N ALA A 31 -35.36 57.10 -33.64
CA ALA A 31 -36.42 58.09 -33.54
C ALA A 31 -36.90 58.29 -32.08
N VAL A 32 -36.30 59.23 -31.35
CA VAL A 32 -37.05 60.19 -30.52
C VAL A 32 -36.27 61.51 -30.56
N ALA A 33 -36.89 62.53 -31.15
CA ALA A 33 -36.34 63.87 -31.27
C ALA A 33 -36.29 64.56 -29.90
N SER A 34 -35.10 64.81 -29.38
CA SER A 34 -34.84 65.99 -28.56
C SER A 34 -34.29 67.08 -29.50
N ALA A 35 -34.87 68.27 -29.45
CA ALA A 35 -34.54 69.36 -30.36
C ALA A 35 -33.07 69.80 -30.18
N PRO A 36 -32.27 69.90 -31.25
CA PRO A 36 -30.92 70.41 -31.16
C PRO A 36 -30.95 71.93 -30.95
N CYS A 37 -30.18 72.42 -29.97
CA CYS A 37 -29.74 73.81 -29.95
C CYS A 37 -28.86 74.03 -31.18
N THR A 38 -29.46 74.52 -32.27
CA THR A 38 -28.76 74.81 -33.51
C THR A 38 -27.99 76.11 -33.36
N SER A 39 -26.67 76.03 -33.49
CA SER A 39 -25.80 77.19 -33.68
C SER A 39 -26.10 77.80 -35.06
N GLY A 40 -26.86 78.90 -35.07
CA GLY A 40 -27.16 79.67 -36.27
C GLY A 40 -25.89 80.25 -36.90
N GLY A 41 -25.77 80.06 -38.22
CA GLY A 41 -24.62 80.40 -39.02
C GLY A 41 -24.23 81.89 -39.01
N SER A 42 -22.93 82.08 -39.19
CA SER A 42 -22.24 83.35 -39.37
C SER A 42 -22.82 84.21 -40.49
N SER A 43 -23.17 85.47 -40.16
CA SER A 43 -23.03 86.58 -41.11
C SER A 43 -22.06 87.59 -40.51
N ALA A 44 -21.04 87.96 -41.29
CA ALA A 44 -19.96 88.83 -40.88
C ALA A 44 -20.50 90.26 -40.67
N GLY A 45 -20.40 90.75 -39.43
CA GLY A 45 -20.75 92.09 -39.01
C GLY A 45 -20.19 92.37 -37.63
N LEU A 46 -19.95 93.65 -37.31
CA LEU A 46 -19.13 94.22 -36.22
C LEU A 46 -19.46 93.80 -34.75
N PHE A 47 -20.21 92.73 -34.51
CA PHE A 47 -20.64 92.22 -33.19
C PHE A 47 -19.85 90.99 -32.68
N GLY A 48 -18.79 90.57 -33.36
CA GLY A 48 -18.03 89.33 -33.07
C GLY A 48 -17.28 89.26 -31.73
N LEU A 49 -17.17 90.37 -30.98
CA LEU A 49 -16.44 90.40 -29.70
C LEU A 49 -17.33 90.11 -28.47
N LEU A 50 -18.65 90.27 -28.58
CA LEU A 50 -19.59 89.90 -27.50
C LEU A 50 -19.98 88.42 -27.57
N THR A 51 -20.00 87.84 -28.77
CA THR A 51 -20.33 86.42 -29.00
C THR A 51 -19.22 85.48 -28.55
N GLN A 52 -17.94 85.83 -28.68
CA GLN A 52 -16.85 85.00 -28.14
C GLN A 52 -16.77 84.99 -26.59
N ILE A 53 -17.35 85.98 -25.92
CA ILE A 53 -17.44 86.03 -24.45
C ILE A 53 -18.72 85.33 -23.95
N LEU A 54 -19.81 85.38 -24.71
CA LEU A 54 -21.09 84.77 -24.34
C LEU A 54 -21.24 83.31 -24.80
N GLN A 55 -20.51 82.87 -25.84
CA GLN A 55 -20.58 81.49 -26.33
C GLN A 55 -20.14 80.45 -25.28
N PRO A 56 -19.01 80.60 -24.55
CA PRO A 56 -18.70 79.69 -23.45
C PRO A 56 -19.70 79.82 -22.28
N ILE A 57 -20.34 80.97 -22.08
CA ILE A 57 -21.39 81.15 -21.05
C ILE A 57 -22.70 80.46 -21.47
N THR A 58 -23.02 80.42 -22.75
CA THR A 58 -24.26 79.82 -23.28
C THR A 58 -24.12 78.30 -23.42
N GLU A 59 -22.94 77.81 -23.83
CA GLU A 59 -22.59 76.38 -23.82
C GLU A 59 -22.47 75.84 -22.38
N ALA A 60 -21.84 76.59 -21.46
CA ALA A 60 -21.82 76.23 -20.04
C ALA A 60 -23.22 76.33 -19.40
N ALA A 61 -24.05 77.31 -19.74
CA ALA A 61 -25.42 77.42 -19.21
C ALA A 61 -26.35 76.32 -19.74
N CYS A 62 -26.10 75.78 -20.94
CA CYS A 62 -26.85 74.64 -21.48
C CYS A 62 -26.49 73.33 -20.76
N LEU A 63 -25.19 73.09 -20.50
CA LEU A 63 -24.71 71.94 -19.71
C LEU A 63 -25.06 72.04 -18.22
N LEU A 64 -25.08 73.25 -17.65
CA LEU A 64 -25.43 73.49 -16.24
C LEU A 64 -26.94 73.42 -15.98
N ARG A 65 -27.82 73.61 -16.99
CA ARG A 65 -29.27 73.44 -16.85
C ARG A 65 -29.74 71.99 -16.87
N SER A 66 -28.92 71.05 -17.36
CA SER A 66 -29.25 69.62 -17.35
C SER A 66 -28.92 68.91 -16.03
N LEU A 67 -28.09 69.51 -15.17
CA LEU A 67 -27.71 68.92 -13.89
C LEU A 67 -28.65 69.36 -12.77
N ARG A 68 -29.55 68.48 -12.38
CA ARG A 68 -30.44 68.67 -11.23
C ARG A 68 -29.75 68.13 -9.98
N TYR A 69 -29.54 69.01 -8.99
CA TYR A 69 -29.03 68.65 -7.67
C TYR A 69 -30.14 68.69 -6.64
N GLU A 70 -30.19 67.70 -5.76
CA GLU A 70 -31.14 67.63 -4.66
C GLU A 70 -30.40 67.28 -3.38
N PHE A 71 -30.73 67.92 -2.27
CA PHE A 71 -30.40 67.37 -0.95
C PHE A 71 -31.49 66.39 -0.55
N TYR A 72 -31.08 65.18 -0.18
CA TYR A 72 -31.94 64.20 0.46
C TYR A 72 -31.53 64.08 1.93
N THR A 73 -32.48 64.33 2.82
CA THR A 73 -32.24 64.27 4.27
C THR A 73 -33.18 63.29 4.93
N VAL A 74 -32.63 62.45 5.80
CA VAL A 74 -33.39 61.49 6.61
C VAL A 74 -33.03 61.67 8.06
N SER A 75 -34.00 62.00 8.92
CA SER A 75 -33.82 61.95 10.37
C SER A 75 -34.77 60.94 11.00
N VAL A 76 -34.44 60.53 12.23
CA VAL A 76 -35.32 59.72 13.07
C VAL A 76 -35.64 60.56 14.30
N ALA A 77 -36.91 60.92 14.45
CA ALA A 77 -37.37 61.66 15.60
C ALA A 77 -37.27 60.78 16.88
N PRO A 78 -37.29 61.38 18.08
CA PRO A 78 -37.19 60.62 19.34
C PRO A 78 -38.28 59.54 19.54
N ASP A 79 -39.41 59.66 18.85
CA ASP A 79 -40.51 58.68 18.83
C ASP A 79 -40.32 57.56 17.80
N GLY A 80 -39.20 57.56 17.08
CA GLY A 80 -38.89 56.62 16.00
C GLY A 80 -39.44 57.02 14.63
N ALA A 81 -40.18 58.13 14.50
CA ALA A 81 -40.72 58.55 13.23
C ALA A 81 -39.60 58.96 12.25
N ARG A 82 -39.61 58.38 11.05
CA ARG A 82 -38.66 58.70 9.99
C ARG A 82 -39.14 59.94 9.23
N ILE A 83 -38.35 61.02 9.25
CA ILE A 83 -38.64 62.26 8.53
C ILE A 83 -37.74 62.32 7.30
N GLU A 84 -38.34 62.25 6.11
CA GLU A 84 -37.62 62.30 4.84
C GLU A 84 -37.96 63.57 4.05
N ARG A 85 -36.94 64.26 3.56
CA ARG A 85 -37.11 65.46 2.74
C ARG A 85 -36.17 65.46 1.56
N VAL A 86 -36.68 66.03 0.46
CA VAL A 86 -35.92 66.30 -0.76
C VAL A 86 -36.02 67.80 -0.99
N GLN A 87 -34.88 68.49 -1.05
CA GLN A 87 -34.81 69.91 -1.38
C GLN A 87 -33.97 70.10 -2.64
N THR A 88 -34.50 70.78 -3.65
CA THR A 88 -33.71 71.15 -4.83
C THR A 88 -32.60 72.11 -4.42
N ALA A 89 -31.39 71.82 -4.87
CA ALA A 89 -30.20 72.63 -4.65
C ALA A 89 -29.76 73.27 -5.97
N PHE A 90 -29.17 74.46 -5.87
CA PHE A 90 -28.54 75.14 -7.00
C PHE A 90 -27.05 75.29 -6.70
N VAL A 91 -26.22 75.08 -7.72
CA VAL A 91 -24.77 75.21 -7.59
C VAL A 91 -24.41 76.64 -7.15
N GLY A 92 -23.59 76.76 -6.11
CA GLY A 92 -23.12 78.01 -5.54
C GLY A 92 -24.09 78.68 -4.56
N LEU A 93 -25.33 78.18 -4.41
CA LEU A 93 -26.33 78.77 -3.52
C LEU A 93 -26.51 77.93 -2.24
N PRO A 94 -26.54 78.56 -1.05
CA PRO A 94 -26.90 77.87 0.18
C PRO A 94 -28.36 77.38 0.16
N THR A 95 -28.57 76.10 0.45
CA THR A 95 -29.87 75.47 0.63
C THR A 95 -30.12 75.24 2.12
N MET A 96 -31.21 75.83 2.64
CA MET A 96 -31.64 75.63 4.01
C MET A 96 -32.26 74.22 4.16
N LEU A 97 -31.67 73.40 5.03
CA LEU A 97 -32.08 72.03 5.28
C LEU A 97 -32.68 71.94 6.68
N ASN A 98 -34.01 71.81 6.73
CA ASN A 98 -34.71 71.39 7.93
C ASN A 98 -34.72 69.86 7.96
N VAL A 99 -34.13 69.23 8.96
CA VAL A 99 -34.03 67.77 9.05
C VAL A 99 -34.88 67.21 10.19
N ASP A 100 -35.12 67.96 11.26
CA ASP A 100 -35.72 67.43 12.50
C ASP A 100 -37.21 67.72 12.69
N GLY A 101 -37.81 68.46 11.74
CA GLY A 101 -39.23 68.76 11.76
C GLY A 101 -39.61 70.08 12.43
N ARG A 102 -38.69 70.71 13.17
CA ARG A 102 -38.93 71.99 13.86
C ARG A 102 -38.94 73.15 12.87
N ALA A 103 -39.55 74.27 13.26
CA ALA A 103 -39.52 75.48 12.43
C ALA A 103 -38.10 76.06 12.41
N GLY A 104 -37.50 76.17 11.22
CA GLY A 104 -36.14 76.66 11.04
C GLY A 104 -35.31 75.72 10.16
N ALA A 105 -34.09 76.14 9.83
CA ALA A 105 -33.09 75.29 9.20
C ALA A 105 -32.17 74.74 10.29
N ASP A 106 -31.90 73.44 10.23
CA ASP A 106 -30.96 72.78 11.15
C ASP A 106 -29.54 72.81 10.56
N LEU A 107 -29.49 72.67 9.24
CA LEU A 107 -28.29 72.57 8.43
C LEU A 107 -28.39 73.51 7.22
N VAL A 108 -27.23 73.89 6.70
CA VAL A 108 -27.09 74.65 5.46
C VAL A 108 -26.19 73.85 4.54
N GLY A 109 -26.79 73.29 3.49
CA GLY A 109 -26.07 72.60 2.42
C GLY A 109 -25.67 73.57 1.33
N THR A 110 -24.50 73.41 0.73
CA THR A 110 -24.09 74.16 -0.46
C THR A 110 -23.40 73.20 -1.40
N VAL A 111 -23.90 73.11 -2.63
CA VAL A 111 -23.26 72.36 -3.72
C VAL A 111 -22.41 73.35 -4.50
N THR A 112 -21.16 73.04 -4.76
CA THR A 112 -20.25 73.85 -5.57
C THR A 112 -19.64 72.99 -6.65
N ALA A 113 -19.52 73.54 -7.86
CA ALA A 113 -18.79 72.91 -8.94
C ALA A 113 -17.58 73.78 -9.29
N SER A 114 -16.41 73.17 -9.39
CA SER A 114 -15.15 73.84 -9.73
C SER A 114 -14.47 73.12 -10.89
N GLY A 115 -13.59 73.83 -11.61
CA GLY A 115 -12.85 73.25 -12.73
C GLY A 115 -13.74 72.84 -13.91
N GLY A 116 -14.78 73.60 -14.25
CA GLY A 116 -15.62 73.25 -15.40
C GLY A 116 -16.47 71.98 -15.25
N LEU A 117 -16.88 71.66 -14.01
CA LEU A 117 -17.53 70.41 -13.57
C LEU A 117 -16.57 69.27 -13.20
N ASP A 118 -15.25 69.46 -13.30
CA ASP A 118 -14.27 68.43 -12.91
C ASP A 118 -14.39 68.02 -11.44
N GLN A 119 -14.85 68.91 -10.57
CA GLN A 119 -15.04 68.62 -9.15
C GLN A 119 -16.40 69.13 -8.67
N LEU A 120 -17.17 68.23 -8.05
CA LEU A 120 -18.41 68.53 -7.35
C LEU A 120 -18.16 68.45 -5.84
N SER A 121 -18.28 69.57 -5.15
CA SER A 121 -18.03 69.65 -3.71
C SER A 121 -19.32 70.00 -2.97
N ILE A 122 -19.64 69.24 -1.93
CA ILE A 122 -20.72 69.58 -1.01
C ILE A 122 -20.15 70.08 0.29
N THR A 123 -20.71 71.16 0.82
CA THR A 123 -20.43 71.64 2.16
C THR A 123 -21.73 71.70 2.94
N ILE A 124 -21.77 71.02 4.08
CA ILE A 124 -22.90 71.02 5.00
C ILE A 124 -22.41 71.63 6.31
N ASN A 125 -22.96 72.79 6.67
CA ASN A 125 -22.69 73.45 7.93
C ASN A 125 -23.92 73.34 8.83
N ARG A 126 -23.71 73.33 10.15
CA ARG A 126 -24.82 73.62 11.08
C ARG A 126 -25.34 75.03 10.82
N ALA A 127 -26.66 75.18 10.84
CA ALA A 127 -27.27 76.51 10.78
C ALA A 127 -26.82 77.35 11.98
N ALA A 128 -26.64 78.66 11.76
CA ALA A 128 -26.21 79.57 12.82
C ALA A 128 -27.17 79.49 14.02
N GLY A 129 -26.62 79.24 15.22
CA GLY A 129 -27.39 79.06 16.45
C GLY A 129 -27.83 77.62 16.76
N SER A 130 -27.61 76.66 15.86
CA SER A 130 -27.91 75.24 16.10
C SER A 130 -26.84 74.56 16.96
N THR A 131 -27.07 74.48 18.27
CA THR A 131 -26.20 73.80 19.24
C THR A 131 -26.72 72.42 19.67
N GLN A 132 -27.96 72.10 19.30
CA GLN A 132 -28.60 70.86 19.72
C GLN A 132 -28.00 69.64 18.99
N PRO A 133 -27.90 68.48 19.66
CA PRO A 133 -27.71 67.19 19.00
C PRO A 133 -28.71 67.02 17.85
N ILE A 134 -28.22 66.69 16.65
CA ILE A 134 -29.05 66.44 15.47
C ILE A 134 -28.57 65.12 14.89
N ALA A 135 -29.47 64.15 14.81
CA ALA A 135 -29.22 62.84 14.23
C ALA A 135 -29.89 62.76 12.85
N ALA A 136 -29.10 62.88 11.78
CA ALA A 136 -29.63 62.90 10.42
C ALA A 136 -28.62 62.32 9.42
N SER A 137 -29.13 61.69 8.37
CA SER A 137 -28.41 61.43 7.12
C SER A 137 -28.64 62.61 6.18
N VAL A 138 -27.58 63.05 5.50
CA VAL A 138 -27.65 64.10 4.49
C VAL A 138 -26.80 63.69 3.30
N GLU A 139 -27.44 63.64 2.15
CA GLU A 139 -26.84 63.30 0.86
C GLU A 139 -27.13 64.39 -0.14
N VAL A 140 -26.19 64.65 -1.05
CA VAL A 140 -26.52 65.28 -2.32
C VAL A 140 -26.83 64.18 -3.32
N VAL A 141 -27.84 64.40 -4.15
CA VAL A 141 -28.22 63.59 -5.30
C VAL A 141 -27.93 64.42 -6.54
N ALA A 142 -27.11 63.90 -7.43
CA ALA A 142 -26.82 64.48 -8.73
C ALA A 142 -27.30 63.52 -9.83
N THR A 143 -28.07 64.03 -10.79
CA THR A 143 -28.36 63.27 -12.02
C THR A 143 -27.07 63.09 -12.82
N ASP A 144 -26.76 61.87 -13.25
CA ASP A 144 -25.70 61.62 -14.23
C ASP A 144 -26.28 61.79 -15.64
N PRO A 145 -25.94 62.88 -16.37
CA PRO A 145 -26.47 63.11 -17.70
C PRO A 145 -25.79 62.22 -18.76
N THR A 146 -24.68 61.56 -18.42
CA THR A 146 -23.87 60.77 -19.34
C THR A 146 -24.23 59.28 -19.31
N GLY A 147 -24.86 58.81 -18.23
CA GLY A 147 -25.08 57.39 -17.95
C GLY A 147 -23.78 56.58 -17.77
N SER A 148 -22.64 57.26 -17.64
CA SER A 148 -21.31 56.65 -17.59
C SER A 148 -21.08 55.84 -16.32
N VAL A 149 -21.80 56.15 -15.24
CA VAL A 149 -21.72 55.41 -13.98
C VAL A 149 -22.67 54.21 -13.92
N GLY A 150 -23.37 53.89 -15.01
CA GLY A 150 -24.30 52.77 -15.09
C GLY A 150 -25.61 52.95 -14.31
N ALA A 151 -25.93 54.18 -13.89
CA ALA A 151 -27.17 54.55 -13.20
C ALA A 151 -27.63 55.97 -13.59
N GLU A 152 -28.90 56.29 -13.35
CA GLU A 152 -29.44 57.64 -13.61
C GLU A 152 -28.90 58.70 -12.65
N LYS A 153 -28.53 58.32 -11.42
CA LYS A 153 -28.18 59.24 -10.34
C LYS A 153 -27.04 58.72 -9.48
N ILE A 154 -26.26 59.67 -8.96
CA ILE A 154 -25.23 59.46 -7.95
C ILE A 154 -25.64 60.22 -6.69
N ALA A 155 -25.58 59.57 -5.54
CA ALA A 155 -25.68 60.22 -4.24
C ALA A 155 -24.40 60.07 -3.43
N PHE A 156 -24.03 61.09 -2.67
CA PHE A 156 -22.97 60.99 -1.67
C PHE A 156 -23.18 61.96 -0.52
N GLY A 157 -22.69 61.58 0.66
CA GLY A 157 -22.86 62.37 1.88
C GLY A 157 -22.44 61.61 3.12
N TYR A 158 -23.17 61.85 4.22
CA TYR A 158 -22.96 61.14 5.48
C TYR A 158 -24.28 60.63 6.05
N ASP A 159 -24.21 59.53 6.80
CA ASP A 159 -25.29 59.04 7.65
C ASP A 159 -24.90 59.20 9.13
N GLN A 160 -25.56 60.12 9.82
CA GLN A 160 -25.37 60.36 11.25
C GLN A 160 -26.67 60.14 12.03
N ARG A 161 -27.55 59.24 11.57
CA ARG A 161 -28.82 58.94 12.26
C ARG A 161 -28.64 58.30 13.64
N THR A 162 -27.47 57.73 13.92
CA THR A 162 -27.12 57.16 15.24
C THR A 162 -26.20 58.07 16.06
N GLY A 163 -25.82 59.23 15.52
CA GLY A 163 -24.84 60.14 16.08
C GLY A 163 -25.27 61.59 15.98
N ASN A 164 -24.30 62.49 16.06
CA ASN A 164 -24.53 63.92 15.84
C ASN A 164 -23.93 64.34 14.50
N VAL A 165 -24.66 65.15 13.75
CA VAL A 165 -24.11 65.79 12.55
C VAL A 165 -22.89 66.66 12.92
N PRO A 166 -21.81 66.62 12.14
CA PRO A 166 -20.61 67.43 12.38
C PRO A 166 -20.94 68.93 12.30
N ALA A 167 -20.07 69.79 12.86
CA ALA A 167 -20.29 71.24 12.77
C ALA A 167 -20.12 71.73 11.33
N LYS A 168 -19.19 71.12 10.61
CA LYS A 168 -18.98 71.28 9.19
C LYS A 168 -18.56 69.93 8.60
N PHE A 169 -19.20 69.55 7.51
CA PHE A 169 -18.81 68.44 6.65
C PHE A 169 -18.58 68.99 5.25
N ARG A 170 -17.48 68.58 4.63
CA ARG A 170 -17.23 68.81 3.22
C ARG A 170 -16.88 67.48 2.58
N ALA A 171 -17.49 67.19 1.45
CA ALA A 171 -17.16 66.05 0.60
C ALA A 171 -16.93 66.53 -0.83
N ASP A 172 -15.78 66.18 -1.38
CA ASP A 172 -15.35 66.57 -2.71
C ASP A 172 -15.30 65.33 -3.60
N LEU A 173 -16.15 65.28 -4.64
CA LEU A 173 -16.20 64.26 -5.67
C LEU A 173 -15.50 64.76 -6.94
N GLN A 174 -14.47 64.06 -7.40
CA GLN A 174 -13.75 64.41 -8.63
C GLN A 174 -14.43 63.81 -9.87
N LEU A 175 -15.47 64.48 -10.38
CA LEU A 175 -16.21 64.06 -11.57
C LEU A 175 -15.32 63.92 -12.81
N GLY A 176 -14.34 64.81 -13.02
CA GLY A 176 -13.44 64.74 -14.17
C GLY A 176 -12.59 63.47 -14.19
N LYS A 177 -12.24 62.94 -13.00
CA LYS A 177 -11.57 61.64 -12.86
C LYS A 177 -12.53 60.47 -13.02
N LEU A 178 -13.77 60.61 -12.54
CA LEU A 178 -14.80 59.58 -12.71
C LEU A 178 -15.19 59.40 -14.18
N LEU A 179 -15.20 60.49 -14.94
CA LEU A 179 -15.53 60.53 -16.37
C LEU A 179 -14.31 60.29 -17.29
N ASP A 180 -13.13 60.03 -16.74
CA ASP A 180 -11.95 59.69 -17.53
C ASP A 180 -12.22 58.35 -18.26
N ALA A 181 -12.28 58.39 -19.59
CA ALA A 181 -12.59 57.21 -20.41
C ALA A 181 -11.52 56.11 -20.34
N VAL A 182 -10.30 56.44 -19.90
CA VAL A 182 -9.18 55.49 -19.80
C VAL A 182 -9.05 54.99 -18.36
N ARG A 183 -9.21 55.87 -17.36
CA ARG A 183 -8.97 55.55 -15.94
C ARG A 183 -10.03 56.15 -15.00
N PRO A 184 -11.30 55.74 -15.10
CA PRO A 184 -12.35 56.23 -14.23
C PRO A 184 -11.96 56.02 -12.76
N THR A 185 -11.86 57.11 -12.00
CA THR A 185 -11.49 57.07 -10.57
C THR A 185 -12.53 57.81 -9.74
N LEU A 186 -13.20 57.09 -8.85
CA LEU A 186 -14.05 57.66 -7.81
C LEU A 186 -13.15 58.17 -6.68
N GLU A 187 -12.97 59.49 -6.62
CA GLU A 187 -12.23 60.13 -5.54
C GLU A 187 -13.18 60.97 -4.67
N LEU A 188 -13.26 60.62 -3.39
CA LEU A 188 -14.05 61.28 -2.37
C LEU A 188 -13.12 61.77 -1.24
N ALA A 189 -12.89 63.08 -1.17
CA ALA A 189 -12.17 63.69 -0.05
C ALA A 189 -13.15 64.30 0.94
N VAL A 190 -13.04 63.91 2.21
CA VAL A 190 -13.87 64.39 3.31
C VAL A 190 -13.05 65.22 4.27
N ILE A 191 -13.55 66.42 4.57
CA ILE A 191 -13.02 67.27 5.64
C ILE A 191 -14.16 67.55 6.60
N GLN A 192 -13.97 67.26 7.87
CA GLN A 192 -14.95 67.61 8.90
C GLN A 192 -14.28 68.27 10.10
N SER A 193 -14.92 69.31 10.61
CA SER A 193 -14.53 69.93 11.88
C SER A 193 -15.60 69.63 12.92
N ASN A 194 -15.15 69.18 14.09
CA ASN A 194 -16.03 68.89 15.20
C ASN A 194 -16.34 70.20 15.96
N GLY A 195 -17.62 70.40 16.27
CA GLY A 195 -18.05 71.47 17.18
C GLY A 195 -17.81 71.11 18.65
N VAL A 196 -18.14 72.05 19.55
CA VAL A 196 -18.11 71.83 21.00
C VAL A 196 -19.09 70.71 21.36
N GLY A 197 -18.62 69.65 22.03
CA GLY A 197 -19.37 68.41 22.29
C GLY A 197 -18.91 67.21 21.44
N ALA A 198 -17.59 67.07 21.27
CA ALA A 198 -16.91 66.11 20.40
C ALA A 198 -17.62 64.76 20.29
N LEU A 199 -17.86 64.33 19.05
CA LEU A 199 -18.42 63.03 18.70
C LEU A 199 -17.59 61.92 19.37
N SER A 200 -18.12 61.30 20.41
CA SER A 200 -17.72 59.94 20.79
C SER A 200 -18.24 58.90 19.77
N GLY A 201 -19.14 59.33 18.87
CA GLY A 201 -19.68 58.52 17.77
C GLY A 201 -18.84 58.60 16.50
N GLY A 202 -18.91 57.55 15.68
CA GLY A 202 -18.26 57.48 14.39
C GLY A 202 -18.84 58.43 13.33
N THR A 203 -18.23 58.48 12.14
CA THR A 203 -18.85 59.07 10.94
C THR A 203 -19.08 57.98 9.91
N ASN A 204 -20.32 57.83 9.43
CA ASN A 204 -20.63 56.96 8.30
C ASN A 204 -20.66 57.81 7.02
N LEU A 205 -19.72 57.56 6.12
CA LEU A 205 -19.75 58.12 4.77
C LEU A 205 -20.57 57.18 3.90
N ILE A 206 -21.43 57.74 3.06
CA ILE A 206 -22.25 56.96 2.14
C ILE A 206 -22.12 57.51 0.72
N ALA A 207 -22.06 56.61 -0.24
CA ALA A 207 -22.08 56.91 -1.65
C ALA A 207 -22.91 55.83 -2.36
N THR A 208 -23.87 56.23 -3.19
CA THR A 208 -24.72 55.29 -3.91
C THR A 208 -24.95 55.71 -5.36
N THR A 209 -25.20 54.73 -6.22
CA THR A 209 -25.68 54.93 -7.58
C THR A 209 -27.04 54.26 -7.71
N PHE A 210 -28.04 54.95 -8.25
CA PHE A 210 -29.41 54.43 -8.29
C PHE A 210 -30.23 54.98 -9.44
N ASP A 211 -31.29 54.25 -9.79
CA ASP A 211 -32.31 54.68 -10.74
C ASP A 211 -33.57 55.18 -10.02
N GLY A 212 -34.35 56.04 -10.66
CA GLY A 212 -35.60 56.56 -10.14
C GLY A 212 -35.47 57.85 -9.31
N THR A 213 -36.24 58.02 -8.23
CA THR A 213 -36.25 59.26 -7.43
C THR A 213 -35.52 59.09 -6.11
N ALA A 214 -35.08 60.20 -5.49
CA ALA A 214 -34.39 60.16 -4.20
C ALA A 214 -35.19 59.46 -3.07
N LYS A 215 -36.54 59.39 -3.18
CA LYS A 215 -37.42 58.68 -2.22
C LYS A 215 -37.75 57.24 -2.62
N SER A 216 -37.60 56.89 -3.89
CA SER A 216 -38.02 55.61 -4.47
C SER A 216 -36.86 55.04 -5.29
N ARG A 217 -35.73 54.84 -4.63
CA ARG A 217 -34.46 54.45 -5.26
C ARG A 217 -34.46 52.98 -5.62
N GLN A 218 -33.97 52.65 -6.80
CA GLN A 218 -33.50 51.32 -7.14
C GLN A 218 -31.97 51.38 -7.11
N GLU A 219 -31.41 51.15 -5.93
CA GLU A 219 -29.96 51.21 -5.71
C GLU A 219 -29.29 50.17 -6.59
N LYS A 220 -28.30 50.59 -7.40
CA LYS A 220 -27.44 49.71 -8.20
C LYS A 220 -26.16 49.39 -7.44
N VAL A 221 -25.55 50.40 -6.82
CA VAL A 221 -24.38 50.23 -5.95
C VAL A 221 -24.57 51.10 -4.72
N GLN A 222 -24.33 50.53 -3.55
CA GLN A 222 -24.32 51.26 -2.28
C GLN A 222 -23.01 50.98 -1.55
N ALA A 223 -22.22 52.03 -1.33
CA ALA A 223 -21.00 51.98 -0.53
C ALA A 223 -21.17 52.79 0.76
N GLY A 224 -20.71 52.23 1.88
CA GLY A 224 -20.71 52.84 3.19
C GLY A 224 -19.39 52.63 3.91
N ILE A 225 -18.84 53.67 4.54
CA ILE A 225 -17.63 53.59 5.36
C ILE A 225 -17.92 54.26 6.71
N GLN A 226 -18.04 53.46 7.76
CA GLN A 226 -18.20 53.94 9.13
C GLN A 226 -16.85 53.90 9.85
N TYR A 227 -16.34 55.09 10.18
CA TYR A 227 -15.16 55.24 11.02
C TYR A 227 -15.55 55.14 12.49
N GLY A 228 -14.86 54.32 13.28
CA GLY A 228 -15.07 54.26 14.73
C GLY A 228 -14.70 55.56 15.44
N LYS A 229 -13.76 56.34 14.87
CA LYS A 229 -13.46 57.72 15.26
C LYS A 229 -13.62 58.62 14.05
N ALA A 230 -14.49 59.62 14.16
CA ALA A 230 -14.71 60.61 13.11
C ALA A 230 -13.35 61.25 12.66
N PRO A 231 -12.91 61.06 11.39
CA PRO A 231 -11.65 61.63 10.89
C PRO A 231 -11.72 63.17 10.84
N GLY A 232 -10.63 63.90 11.05
CA GLY A 232 -10.60 65.33 10.71
C GLY A 232 -10.52 65.52 9.19
N ALA A 233 -9.76 64.64 8.53
CA ALA A 233 -9.70 64.51 7.09
C ALA A 233 -9.58 63.02 6.72
N ALA A 234 -10.34 62.62 5.71
CA ALA A 234 -10.21 61.31 5.09
C ALA A 234 -10.31 61.43 3.57
N ARG A 235 -9.67 60.54 2.83
CA ARG A 235 -9.81 60.47 1.38
C ARG A 235 -9.94 59.03 0.96
N LEU A 236 -10.99 58.75 0.21
CA LEU A 236 -11.24 57.51 -0.49
C LEU A 236 -10.92 57.74 -1.97
N SER A 237 -10.12 56.86 -2.57
CA SER A 237 -9.85 56.87 -4.00
C SER A 237 -10.03 55.44 -4.51
N TYR A 238 -10.94 55.25 -5.45
CA TYR A 238 -11.24 53.96 -6.05
C TYR A 238 -11.07 54.06 -7.56
N LEU A 239 -10.06 53.37 -8.09
CA LEU A 239 -9.81 53.25 -9.52
C LEU A 239 -10.70 52.12 -10.07
N MET A 240 -11.64 52.47 -10.95
CA MET A 240 -12.68 51.62 -11.51
C MET A 240 -12.24 50.92 -12.81
N THR A 241 -10.94 50.66 -12.97
CA THR A 241 -10.37 49.92 -14.11
C THR A 241 -9.92 48.53 -13.69
N GLU A 242 -9.50 47.72 -14.65
CA GLU A 242 -8.68 46.54 -14.43
C GLU A 242 -7.21 46.83 -14.80
N PRO A 243 -6.23 46.67 -13.89
CA PRO A 243 -6.41 46.41 -12.46
C PRO A 243 -7.03 47.62 -11.73
N GLY A 244 -7.81 47.33 -10.68
CA GLY A 244 -8.42 48.31 -9.80
C GLY A 244 -7.54 48.61 -8.58
N SER A 245 -7.85 49.70 -7.89
CA SER A 245 -7.12 50.08 -6.67
C SER A 245 -8.03 50.87 -5.74
N LEU A 246 -8.07 50.48 -4.47
CA LEU A 246 -8.77 51.16 -3.39
C LEU A 246 -7.75 51.75 -2.44
N GLN A 247 -7.74 53.07 -2.30
CA GLN A 247 -6.91 53.78 -1.34
C GLN A 247 -7.80 54.54 -0.36
N LEU A 248 -7.50 54.38 0.92
CA LEU A 248 -8.14 55.08 2.02
C LEU A 248 -7.07 55.74 2.88
N THR A 249 -7.15 57.06 3.03
CA THR A 249 -6.29 57.81 3.94
C THR A 249 -7.13 58.46 5.03
N THR A 250 -6.61 58.50 6.25
CA THR A 250 -7.25 59.11 7.41
C THR A 250 -6.20 59.72 8.34
N ASP A 251 -6.48 60.92 8.87
CA ASP A 251 -5.68 61.53 9.92
C ASP A 251 -5.89 60.88 11.30
N ARG A 252 -6.91 60.02 11.43
CA ARG A 252 -7.28 59.32 12.65
C ARG A 252 -7.40 57.82 12.40
N PRO A 253 -6.31 57.05 12.57
CA PRO A 253 -6.33 55.61 12.43
C PRO A 253 -7.22 54.96 13.52
N GLY A 254 -7.75 53.78 13.25
CA GLY A 254 -8.67 53.08 14.16
C GLY A 254 -9.59 52.11 13.44
N ARG A 255 -10.68 51.70 14.09
CA ARG A 255 -11.66 50.78 13.50
C ARG A 255 -12.40 51.42 12.33
N VAL A 256 -12.57 50.69 11.24
CA VAL A 256 -13.38 51.06 10.07
C VAL A 256 -14.29 49.92 9.69
N LEU A 257 -15.58 50.23 9.49
CA LEU A 257 -16.57 49.30 8.96
C LEU A 257 -16.91 49.72 7.53
N GLY A 258 -16.59 48.88 6.55
CA GLY A 258 -16.99 49.04 5.16
C GLY A 258 -18.22 48.19 4.87
N ASN A 259 -19.18 48.72 4.13
CA ASN A 259 -20.25 47.93 3.52
C ASN A 259 -20.37 48.32 2.05
N LEU A 260 -20.48 47.33 1.18
CA LEU A 260 -20.65 47.51 -0.25
C LEU A 260 -21.73 46.55 -0.71
N VAL A 261 -22.73 47.07 -1.42
CA VAL A 261 -23.84 46.30 -1.96
C VAL A 261 -23.92 46.60 -3.45
N PHE A 262 -23.80 45.57 -4.26
CA PHE A 262 -24.07 45.61 -5.69
C PHE A 262 -25.43 44.95 -5.92
N ASN A 263 -26.39 45.69 -6.47
CA ASN A 263 -27.65 45.13 -6.92
C ASN A 263 -27.70 45.21 -8.46
N GLY A 264 -27.48 44.07 -9.10
CA GLY A 264 -27.28 43.97 -10.54
C GLY A 264 -27.95 42.74 -11.12
N GLU A 265 -27.32 42.11 -12.11
CA GLU A 265 -27.69 40.74 -12.50
C GLU A 265 -27.30 39.72 -11.42
N GLN A 266 -26.36 40.10 -10.55
CA GLN A 266 -25.91 39.34 -9.38
C GLN A 266 -25.90 40.30 -8.19
N ASP A 267 -26.54 39.89 -7.11
CA ASP A 267 -26.60 40.67 -5.88
C ASP A 267 -25.44 40.25 -4.97
N VAL A 268 -24.46 41.13 -4.79
CA VAL A 268 -23.28 40.87 -3.95
C VAL A 268 -23.19 41.88 -2.83
N LYS A 269 -23.10 41.40 -1.58
CA LYS A 269 -22.86 42.21 -0.39
C LYS A 269 -21.50 41.90 0.19
N VAL A 270 -20.71 42.93 0.41
CA VAL A 270 -19.41 42.87 1.07
C VAL A 270 -19.48 43.69 2.35
N ALA A 271 -19.17 43.09 3.48
CA ALA A 271 -18.99 43.79 4.75
C ALA A 271 -17.56 43.57 5.24
N VAL A 272 -16.91 44.64 5.69
CA VAL A 272 -15.52 44.63 6.16
C VAL A 272 -15.46 45.29 7.53
N ASP A 273 -14.85 44.64 8.52
CA ASP A 273 -14.51 45.21 9.83
C ASP A 273 -12.98 45.17 10.01
N ALA A 274 -12.34 46.31 9.76
CA ALA A 274 -10.91 46.49 9.96
C ALA A 274 -10.66 47.16 11.32
N ARG A 275 -9.94 46.49 12.22
CA ARG A 275 -9.53 47.04 13.52
C ARG A 275 -8.10 47.56 13.44
N ASP A 276 -7.91 48.76 13.98
CA ASP A 276 -6.64 49.50 13.95
C ASP A 276 -6.11 49.75 12.53
N MET A 277 -7.01 50.18 11.64
CA MET A 277 -6.66 50.57 10.28
C MET A 277 -5.57 51.67 10.28
N PRO A 278 -4.53 51.54 9.43
CA PRO A 278 -3.43 52.51 9.32
C PRO A 278 -3.89 53.89 8.82
N ASN A 279 -2.97 54.87 8.84
CA ASN A 279 -3.23 56.20 8.29
C ASN A 279 -3.44 56.15 6.77
N GLU A 280 -2.71 55.28 6.10
CA GLU A 280 -2.85 54.97 4.69
C GLU A 280 -3.12 53.48 4.54
N PHE A 281 -4.22 53.14 3.89
CA PHE A 281 -4.65 51.80 3.54
C PHE A 281 -4.79 51.73 2.03
N GLY A 282 -4.12 50.77 1.40
CA GLY A 282 -4.21 50.52 -0.03
C GLY A 282 -4.48 49.05 -0.29
N VAL A 283 -5.43 48.78 -1.17
CA VAL A 283 -5.68 47.46 -1.75
C VAL A 283 -5.68 47.61 -3.25
N ASP A 284 -4.64 47.10 -3.90
CA ASP A 284 -4.65 46.93 -5.35
C ASP A 284 -5.29 45.59 -5.67
N PHE A 285 -6.20 45.55 -6.64
CA PHE A 285 -6.82 44.31 -7.08
C PHE A 285 -6.83 44.19 -8.61
N SER A 286 -6.80 42.97 -9.14
CA SER A 286 -7.05 42.70 -10.56
C SER A 286 -7.96 41.50 -10.64
N LEU A 287 -9.01 41.54 -11.46
CA LEU A 287 -9.96 40.45 -11.65
C LEU A 287 -9.53 39.49 -12.77
N ASP A 288 -8.83 39.98 -13.81
CA ASP A 288 -8.33 39.13 -14.92
C ASP A 288 -7.25 38.15 -14.46
N ASN A 289 -6.40 38.60 -13.54
CA ASN A 289 -5.46 37.78 -12.80
C ASN A 289 -5.65 38.11 -11.33
N PRO A 290 -6.57 37.44 -10.62
CA PRO A 290 -6.89 37.70 -9.22
C PRO A 290 -5.63 37.97 -8.40
N VAL A 291 -5.32 39.22 -8.13
CA VAL A 291 -4.16 39.62 -7.32
C VAL A 291 -4.69 40.65 -6.36
N ILE A 292 -4.48 40.48 -5.06
CA ILE A 292 -4.80 41.43 -4.02
C ILE A 292 -3.50 41.80 -3.34
N ARG A 293 -3.11 43.08 -3.39
CA ARG A 293 -1.95 43.58 -2.65
C ARG A 293 -2.40 44.56 -1.58
N TYR A 294 -2.13 44.22 -0.34
CA TYR A 294 -2.34 45.10 0.80
C TYR A 294 -1.10 45.96 1.07
N THR A 295 -1.31 47.27 1.22
CA THR A 295 -0.31 48.22 1.71
C THR A 295 -0.89 49.02 2.86
N GLY A 296 -0.11 49.19 3.92
CA GLY A 296 -0.52 49.91 5.12
C GLY A 296 0.63 50.75 5.67
N SER A 297 0.40 52.05 5.90
CA SER A 297 1.44 52.94 6.43
C SER A 297 0.90 53.89 7.51
N ASN A 298 1.75 54.29 8.45
CA ASN A 298 1.44 55.36 9.39
C ASN A 298 1.67 56.75 8.76
N GLY A 299 1.34 57.83 9.47
CA GLY A 299 1.54 59.20 8.97
C GLY A 299 2.99 59.60 8.63
N ASN A 300 3.98 58.76 8.95
CA ASN A 300 5.39 58.94 8.58
C ASN A 300 5.83 58.01 7.43
N GLY A 301 4.89 57.26 6.82
CA GLY A 301 5.15 56.30 5.74
C GLY A 301 5.72 54.95 6.18
N ALA A 302 5.86 54.69 7.50
CA ALA A 302 6.35 53.39 7.97
C ALA A 302 5.25 52.34 7.89
N ALA A 303 5.60 51.14 7.43
CA ALA A 303 4.70 50.01 7.29
C ALA A 303 3.95 49.71 8.60
N ARG A 304 2.64 49.44 8.50
CA ARG A 304 1.79 49.14 9.65
C ARG A 304 0.81 48.04 9.30
N SER A 305 0.66 47.08 10.19
CA SER A 305 -0.32 45.99 10.07
C SER A 305 -1.73 46.44 10.47
N ILE A 306 -2.72 45.65 10.05
CA ILE A 306 -4.09 45.68 10.59
C ILE A 306 -4.18 44.60 11.67
N ALA A 307 -4.62 44.98 12.87
CA ALA A 307 -4.70 44.06 14.01
C ALA A 307 -5.72 42.94 13.77
N ALA A 308 -6.88 43.27 13.18
CA ALA A 308 -7.86 42.29 12.76
C ALA A 308 -8.65 42.80 11.55
N LEU A 309 -8.86 41.93 10.57
CA LEU A 309 -9.70 42.18 9.39
C LEU A 309 -10.73 41.07 9.28
N ASP A 310 -12.00 41.39 9.49
CA ASP A 310 -13.14 40.50 9.23
C ASP A 310 -13.78 40.91 7.89
N VAL A 311 -13.87 39.98 6.95
CA VAL A 311 -14.53 40.17 5.65
C VAL A 311 -15.69 39.18 5.56
N ARG A 312 -16.85 39.67 5.16
CA ARG A 312 -18.05 38.87 4.89
C ARG A 312 -18.54 39.17 3.49
N LEU A 313 -18.78 38.11 2.73
CA LEU A 313 -19.33 38.16 1.39
C LEU A 313 -20.64 37.38 1.39
N GLU A 314 -21.70 37.98 0.89
CA GLU A 314 -22.97 37.30 0.60
C GLU A 314 -23.28 37.52 -0.88
N SER A 315 -23.72 36.47 -1.57
CA SER A 315 -24.06 36.54 -3.00
C SER A 315 -25.23 35.62 -3.30
N ASP A 316 -26.10 36.02 -4.22
CA ASP A 316 -27.16 35.16 -4.74
C ASP A 316 -26.63 34.12 -5.76
N VAL A 317 -25.44 34.34 -6.29
CA VAL A 317 -24.67 33.38 -7.10
C VAL A 317 -23.47 32.81 -6.33
N PRO A 318 -22.97 31.61 -6.67
CA PRO A 318 -21.82 31.03 -5.98
C PRO A 318 -20.53 31.87 -6.10
N LEU A 319 -19.88 32.14 -4.96
CA LEU A 319 -18.61 32.84 -4.81
C LEU A 319 -17.40 31.89 -4.91
N LEU A 320 -17.50 30.71 -4.28
CA LEU A 320 -16.48 29.66 -4.28
C LEU A 320 -17.15 28.29 -4.23
N GLY A 321 -17.00 27.47 -5.27
CA GLY A 321 -17.74 26.22 -5.36
C GLY A 321 -19.25 26.46 -5.38
N ARG A 322 -19.97 26.09 -4.30
CA ARG A 322 -21.41 26.36 -4.11
C ARG A 322 -21.69 27.44 -3.06
N ALA A 323 -20.65 28.12 -2.56
CA ALA A 323 -20.76 29.11 -1.51
C ALA A 323 -21.58 30.31 -1.93
N THR A 324 -22.71 30.56 -1.29
CA THR A 324 -23.36 31.88 -1.36
C THR A 324 -22.86 32.81 -0.25
N GLN A 325 -22.08 32.28 0.69
CA GLN A 325 -21.50 33.02 1.80
C GLN A 325 -20.01 32.70 1.95
N MET A 326 -19.20 33.73 2.15
CA MET A 326 -17.81 33.57 2.56
C MET A 326 -17.48 34.48 3.73
N ARG A 327 -16.64 33.99 4.63
CA ARG A 327 -16.05 34.78 5.69
C ARG A 327 -14.55 34.57 5.73
N ALA A 328 -13.81 35.65 5.89
CA ALA A 328 -12.40 35.61 6.22
C ALA A 328 -12.14 36.45 7.46
N ALA A 329 -11.45 35.89 8.45
CA ALA A 329 -10.95 36.61 9.61
C ALA A 329 -9.43 36.52 9.64
N ILE A 330 -8.76 37.66 9.55
CA ILE A 330 -7.30 37.74 9.50
C ILE A 330 -6.83 38.54 10.71
N LYS A 331 -5.95 37.96 11.53
CA LYS A 331 -5.28 38.63 12.65
C LYS A 331 -3.87 39.00 12.26
N ASP A 332 -3.46 40.22 12.62
CA ASP A 332 -2.14 40.78 12.32
C ASP A 332 -1.78 40.72 10.82
N LEU A 333 -2.66 41.27 9.97
CA LEU A 333 -2.41 41.37 8.52
C LEU A 333 -1.28 42.38 8.26
N THR A 334 -0.13 41.88 7.82
CA THR A 334 1.11 42.66 7.62
C THR A 334 1.09 43.46 6.32
N SER A 335 1.66 44.68 6.32
CA SER A 335 1.79 45.45 5.08
C SER A 335 2.69 44.74 4.06
N GLY A 336 2.29 44.74 2.79
CA GLY A 336 2.97 44.05 1.72
C GLY A 336 2.46 42.63 1.48
N THR A 337 1.44 42.18 2.20
CA THR A 337 0.74 40.92 1.87
C THR A 337 0.21 40.97 0.45
N LYS A 338 0.63 39.99 -0.35
CA LYS A 338 0.15 39.75 -1.70
C LYS A 338 -0.54 38.39 -1.74
N ILE A 339 -1.81 38.38 -2.11
CA ILE A 339 -2.56 37.20 -2.47
C ILE A 339 -2.68 37.21 -3.99
N SER A 340 -2.51 36.08 -4.63
CA SER A 340 -2.83 35.93 -6.05
C SER A 340 -3.43 34.57 -6.35
N ALA A 341 -4.35 34.52 -7.30
CA ALA A 341 -4.85 33.32 -7.92
C ALA A 341 -4.74 33.44 -9.43
N ASN A 342 -4.35 32.36 -10.08
CA ASN A 342 -4.31 32.19 -11.51
C ASN A 342 -5.23 31.01 -11.83
N SER A 343 -6.45 31.31 -12.25
CA SER A 343 -7.47 30.30 -12.55
C SER A 343 -7.11 29.43 -13.75
N GLU A 344 -6.32 29.94 -14.71
CA GLU A 344 -5.87 29.15 -15.85
C GLU A 344 -4.87 28.06 -15.44
N ALA A 345 -3.97 28.39 -14.50
CA ALA A 345 -2.99 27.46 -13.95
C ALA A 345 -3.51 26.65 -12.75
N GLY A 346 -4.70 26.96 -12.24
CA GLY A 346 -5.21 26.42 -10.97
C GLY A 346 -4.34 26.81 -9.77
N GLU A 347 -3.60 27.92 -9.84
CA GLU A 347 -2.61 28.31 -8.83
C GLU A 347 -3.19 29.37 -7.88
N PHE A 348 -2.93 29.24 -6.60
CA PHE A 348 -3.16 30.21 -5.55
C PHE A 348 -1.83 30.44 -4.82
N SER A 349 -1.53 31.68 -4.48
CA SER A 349 -0.34 32.03 -3.74
C SER A 349 -0.60 33.16 -2.76
N LEU A 350 0.00 33.07 -1.58
CA LEU A 350 0.08 34.14 -0.60
C LEU A 350 1.55 34.36 -0.26
N THR A 351 1.99 35.60 -0.24
CA THR A 351 3.34 36.00 0.17
C THR A 351 3.28 37.23 1.05
N THR A 352 4.03 37.24 2.14
CA THR A 352 4.11 38.36 3.07
C THR A 352 5.55 38.66 3.45
N ASN A 353 5.80 39.89 3.90
CA ASN A 353 7.13 40.29 4.39
C ASN A 353 7.38 39.81 5.82
N GLU A 354 6.30 39.63 6.59
CA GLU A 354 6.31 39.15 7.97
C GLU A 354 5.17 38.14 8.15
N PRO A 355 5.28 37.16 9.06
CA PRO A 355 4.23 36.17 9.27
C PRO A 355 2.89 36.81 9.67
N VAL A 356 1.80 36.46 8.97
CA VAL A 356 0.43 36.86 9.35
C VAL A 356 0.02 36.07 10.59
N GLY A 357 -0.45 36.74 11.63
CA GLY A 357 -0.75 36.13 12.93
C GLY A 357 -1.64 34.89 12.81
N GLU A 358 -2.83 35.07 12.24
CA GLU A 358 -3.78 33.97 11.99
C GLU A 358 -4.66 34.31 10.79
N ILE A 359 -4.94 33.33 9.94
CA ILE A 359 -5.89 33.42 8.83
C ILE A 359 -6.94 32.34 9.05
N GLU A 360 -8.19 32.75 9.21
CA GLU A 360 -9.36 31.89 9.21
C GLU A 360 -10.18 32.19 7.95
N VAL A 361 -10.54 31.14 7.22
CA VAL A 361 -11.40 31.22 6.03
C VAL A 361 -12.51 30.20 6.19
N PHE A 362 -13.75 30.63 5.96
CA PHE A 362 -14.91 29.76 5.83
C PHE A 362 -15.63 30.11 4.52
N ALA A 363 -16.03 29.11 3.75
CA ALA A 363 -16.91 29.28 2.60
C ALA A 363 -18.05 28.27 2.70
N GLY A 364 -19.29 28.73 2.89
CA GLY A 364 -20.43 27.89 3.33
C GLY A 364 -21.71 28.01 2.48
N ASP A 365 -22.70 27.17 2.76
CA ASP A 365 -24.11 27.34 2.36
C ASP A 365 -25.06 27.37 3.59
N HIS A 366 -24.48 27.67 4.74
CA HIS A 366 -25.14 28.10 5.97
C HIS A 366 -24.29 29.14 6.70
N PRO A 367 -24.84 29.87 7.70
CA PRO A 367 -24.03 30.69 8.58
C PRO A 367 -22.97 29.86 9.28
N GLU A 368 -21.76 30.39 9.42
CA GLU A 368 -20.66 29.73 10.13
C GLU A 368 -21.12 29.21 11.50
N ALA A 369 -20.89 27.92 11.73
CA ALA A 369 -21.23 27.17 12.91
C ALA A 369 -19.97 26.62 13.61
N PRO A 370 -20.04 26.34 14.92
CA PRO A 370 -18.98 25.59 15.59
C PRO A 370 -18.73 24.26 14.88
N GLY A 371 -17.47 24.01 14.50
CA GLY A 371 -17.07 22.83 13.73
C GLY A 371 -16.74 23.12 12.27
N ASP A 372 -17.08 24.30 11.75
CA ASP A 372 -16.77 24.67 10.36
C ASP A 372 -15.31 24.94 10.08
N LEU A 373 -14.60 25.40 11.10
CA LEU A 373 -13.15 25.56 11.13
C LEU A 373 -12.53 24.45 11.99
N PRO A 374 -11.24 24.15 11.80
CA PRO A 374 -10.49 23.29 12.72
C PRO A 374 -10.69 23.69 14.19
N SER A 375 -10.52 22.75 15.12
CA SER A 375 -10.64 23.00 16.56
C SER A 375 -9.77 24.17 17.03
N ALA A 376 -10.25 24.98 17.99
CA ALA A 376 -9.53 26.14 18.51
C ALA A 376 -8.10 25.78 18.95
N GLY A 377 -7.11 26.54 18.47
CA GLY A 377 -5.69 26.32 18.78
C GLY A 377 -4.98 25.30 17.89
N LYS A 378 -5.68 24.62 16.98
CA LYS A 378 -5.07 23.79 15.93
C LYS A 378 -5.10 24.53 14.58
N GLN A 379 -4.10 24.27 13.75
CA GLN A 379 -4.14 24.63 12.34
C GLN A 379 -4.87 23.52 11.58
N GLY A 380 -5.35 23.82 10.37
CA GLY A 380 -5.94 22.78 9.56
C GLY A 380 -6.77 23.26 8.38
N ALA A 381 -7.32 22.29 7.68
CA ALA A 381 -8.36 22.50 6.68
C ALA A 381 -9.50 21.50 6.95
N ARG A 382 -10.73 21.95 6.76
CA ARG A 382 -11.92 21.12 6.84
C ARG A 382 -12.75 21.37 5.59
N PHE A 383 -13.07 20.35 4.83
CA PHE A 383 -13.91 20.48 3.64
C PHE A 383 -15.00 19.44 3.73
N VAL A 384 -16.24 19.88 3.76
CA VAL A 384 -17.43 19.04 3.80
C VAL A 384 -18.30 19.68 2.72
N ASP A 385 -18.99 19.02 1.85
CA ASP A 385 -20.13 18.27 2.30
C ASP A 385 -20.97 18.13 1.07
N ARG A 386 -21.31 16.91 0.71
CA ARG A 386 -21.69 16.66 -0.65
C ARG A 386 -22.55 15.42 -0.74
N THR A 387 -23.47 15.35 -1.70
CA THR A 387 -23.58 16.20 -2.89
C THR A 387 -25.02 16.62 -3.18
N GLY A 388 -25.65 17.26 -2.21
CA GLY A 388 -26.72 18.27 -2.34
C GLY A 388 -26.29 19.51 -1.55
N ALA A 389 -27.17 20.45 -1.20
CA ALA A 389 -26.76 21.52 -0.27
C ALA A 389 -26.70 20.93 1.15
N PRO A 390 -25.53 20.44 1.57
CA PRO A 390 -24.68 21.28 2.39
C PRO A 390 -23.35 21.54 1.68
N PHE A 391 -22.58 22.52 2.13
CA PHE A 391 -21.30 22.89 1.55
C PHE A 391 -20.58 23.78 2.57
N VAL A 392 -19.37 23.41 2.94
CA VAL A 392 -18.48 24.13 3.85
C VAL A 392 -17.03 23.88 3.45
N ILE A 393 -16.23 24.93 3.42
CA ILE A 393 -14.77 24.82 3.35
C ILE A 393 -14.19 25.73 4.42
N GLY A 394 -13.57 25.15 5.43
CA GLY A 394 -12.85 25.81 6.50
C GLY A 394 -11.33 25.69 6.35
N ALA A 395 -10.61 26.74 6.70
CA ALA A 395 -9.16 26.72 6.86
C ALA A 395 -8.74 27.65 8.00
N ARG A 396 -7.82 27.18 8.85
CA ARG A 396 -7.13 27.99 9.87
C ARG A 396 -5.63 27.76 9.75
N VAL A 397 -4.88 28.83 9.55
CA VAL A 397 -3.41 28.78 9.45
C VAL A 397 -2.80 29.88 10.32
N GLN A 398 -1.70 29.58 11.01
CA GLN A 398 -1.05 30.50 11.94
C GLN A 398 0.36 30.86 11.46
N ARG A 399 0.72 32.13 11.66
CA ARG A 399 2.04 32.69 11.27
C ARG A 399 2.42 32.37 9.82
N LEU A 400 1.46 32.41 8.91
CA LEU A 400 1.69 32.12 7.49
C LEU A 400 2.51 33.24 6.85
N SER A 401 3.62 32.88 6.21
CA SER A 401 4.51 33.82 5.50
C SER A 401 4.48 33.59 3.99
N ALA A 402 4.35 32.33 3.58
CA ALA A 402 4.15 31.95 2.19
C ALA A 402 3.22 30.74 2.10
N LEU A 403 2.33 30.75 1.11
CA LEU A 403 1.56 29.60 0.68
C LEU A 403 1.56 29.60 -0.84
N ARG A 404 1.74 28.44 -1.44
CA ARG A 404 1.49 28.20 -2.85
C ARG A 404 0.69 26.92 -2.94
N ALA A 405 -0.48 26.99 -3.56
CA ALA A 405 -1.33 25.84 -3.81
C ALA A 405 -1.61 25.80 -5.31
N GLN A 406 -1.28 24.70 -5.98
CA GLN A 406 -1.63 24.48 -7.38
C GLN A 406 -2.54 23.26 -7.43
N VAL A 407 -3.71 23.43 -8.04
CA VAL A 407 -4.74 22.41 -8.21
C VAL A 407 -4.97 22.27 -9.72
N ALA A 408 -4.10 21.49 -10.36
CA ALA A 408 -4.17 21.15 -11.78
C ALA A 408 -4.14 19.62 -11.94
N GLU A 409 -3.42 19.08 -12.93
CA GLU A 409 -3.14 17.63 -13.04
C GLU A 409 -2.38 17.06 -11.83
N SER A 410 -1.66 17.94 -11.14
CA SER A 410 -1.05 17.66 -9.85
C SER A 410 -1.55 18.66 -8.79
N LEU A 411 -1.70 18.17 -7.57
CA LEU A 411 -1.83 19.00 -6.39
C LEU A 411 -0.42 19.35 -5.90
N ILE A 412 -0.08 20.62 -5.79
CA ILE A 412 1.17 21.08 -5.17
C ILE A 412 0.81 22.04 -4.06
N VAL A 413 1.25 21.79 -2.84
CA VAL A 413 1.07 22.68 -1.69
C VAL A 413 2.43 22.95 -1.06
N GLU A 414 2.91 24.18 -1.17
CA GLU A 414 4.12 24.66 -0.51
C GLU A 414 3.71 25.67 0.56
N MET A 415 4.17 25.48 1.80
CA MET A 415 3.83 26.36 2.91
C MET A 415 5.03 26.72 3.77
N VAL A 416 5.03 27.97 4.24
CA VAL A 416 5.96 28.50 5.23
C VAL A 416 5.13 29.14 6.36
N GLY A 417 5.04 28.46 7.50
CA GLY A 417 4.19 28.83 8.63
C GLY A 417 4.82 28.58 10.00
N GLN A 418 3.99 28.50 11.05
CA GLN A 418 4.45 28.19 12.41
C GLN A 418 4.91 26.73 12.58
N GLY A 419 4.37 25.82 11.79
CA GLY A 419 4.39 24.38 12.09
C GLY A 419 3.51 24.02 13.30
N GLY A 420 3.59 22.79 13.79
CA GLY A 420 2.82 22.28 14.92
C GLY A 420 1.59 21.45 14.51
N PRO A 421 0.63 21.22 15.42
CA PRO A 421 -0.51 20.36 15.16
C PRO A 421 -1.36 20.85 13.98
N PHE A 422 -1.64 19.95 13.05
CA PHE A 422 -2.40 20.22 11.84
C PHE A 422 -3.48 19.15 11.63
N GLU A 423 -4.71 19.59 11.40
CA GLU A 423 -5.88 18.72 11.21
C GLU A 423 -6.42 18.87 9.79
N LEU A 424 -6.68 17.74 9.15
CA LEU A 424 -7.36 17.66 7.86
C LEU A 424 -8.60 16.80 8.06
N SER A 425 -9.74 17.28 7.59
CA SER A 425 -10.95 16.47 7.47
C SER A 425 -11.66 16.76 6.16
N GLY A 426 -12.02 15.72 5.44
CA GLY A 426 -12.74 15.75 4.17
C GLY A 426 -13.97 14.84 4.27
N GLU A 427 -15.14 15.35 3.93
CA GLU A 427 -16.37 14.54 3.91
C GLU A 427 -17.14 14.81 2.62
N VAL A 428 -17.52 13.74 1.93
CA VAL A 428 -18.43 13.72 0.77
C VAL A 428 -19.30 12.47 0.84
N ASP A 429 -20.43 12.45 0.10
CA ASP A 429 -21.52 11.45 0.14
C ASP A 429 -21.16 10.08 0.73
N ASP A 430 -20.11 9.44 0.19
CA ASP A 430 -19.68 8.07 0.49
C ASP A 430 -18.23 7.95 0.97
N LEU A 431 -17.56 9.05 1.33
CA LEU A 431 -16.19 9.07 1.84
C LEU A 431 -16.03 10.08 2.98
N GLU A 432 -15.61 9.57 4.14
CA GLU A 432 -15.04 10.34 5.23
C GLU A 432 -13.52 10.11 5.27
N ALA A 433 -12.75 11.19 5.24
CA ALA A 433 -11.30 11.17 5.33
C ALA A 433 -10.84 12.12 6.43
N SER A 434 -9.94 11.66 7.29
CA SER A 434 -9.30 12.50 8.30
C SER A 434 -7.80 12.28 8.30
N ALA A 435 -7.03 13.34 8.57
CA ALA A 435 -5.63 13.24 8.88
C ALA A 435 -5.25 14.16 10.04
N ASN A 436 -4.52 13.63 11.02
CA ASN A 436 -3.99 14.36 12.16
C ASN A 436 -2.47 14.30 12.11
N ILE A 437 -1.84 15.47 12.02
CA ILE A 437 -0.39 15.64 12.05
C ILE A 437 -0.06 16.30 13.39
N ASP A 438 0.68 15.63 14.26
CA ASP A 438 0.96 16.16 15.60
C ASP A 438 1.91 17.37 15.54
N ASP A 439 2.83 17.39 14.58
CA ASP A 439 3.93 18.35 14.47
C ASP A 439 4.35 18.59 13.01
N LEU A 440 3.48 19.24 12.23
CA LEU A 440 3.81 19.66 10.88
C LEU A 440 5.03 20.61 10.89
N PRO A 441 6.04 20.44 10.02
CA PRO A 441 7.19 21.33 10.01
C PRO A 441 6.84 22.76 9.57
N PRO A 442 7.61 23.78 10.00
CA PRO A 442 7.41 25.17 9.57
C PRO A 442 7.50 25.38 8.06
N VAL A 443 8.31 24.57 7.36
CA VAL A 443 8.37 24.55 5.90
C VAL A 443 7.99 23.16 5.44
N ALA A 444 6.93 23.06 4.64
CA ALA A 444 6.46 21.80 4.09
C ALA A 444 6.05 21.96 2.63
N SER A 445 6.33 20.95 1.83
CA SER A 445 5.89 20.81 0.45
C SER A 445 5.26 19.43 0.28
N LEU A 446 4.03 19.40 -0.21
CA LEU A 446 3.33 18.20 -0.61
C LEU A 446 3.01 18.31 -2.09
N SER A 447 3.41 17.31 -2.87
CA SER A 447 3.00 17.17 -4.26
C SER A 447 2.29 15.83 -4.43
N VAL A 448 1.15 15.83 -5.10
CA VAL A 448 0.45 14.63 -5.50
C VAL A 448 0.13 14.70 -6.98
N ASP A 449 0.74 13.81 -7.76
CA ASP A 449 0.43 13.59 -9.16
C ASP A 449 -0.70 12.56 -9.25
N THR A 450 -1.87 13.02 -9.69
CA THR A 450 -3.06 12.17 -9.80
C THR A 450 -2.99 11.19 -10.97
N ALA A 451 -2.22 11.50 -12.01
CA ALA A 451 -2.09 10.65 -13.19
C ALA A 451 -1.23 9.42 -12.90
N THR A 452 -0.18 9.58 -12.09
CA THR A 452 0.75 8.50 -11.72
C THR A 452 0.56 7.97 -10.31
N ALA A 453 -0.45 8.48 -9.58
CA ALA A 453 -0.65 8.26 -8.14
C ALA A 453 0.65 8.38 -7.33
N ALA A 454 1.49 9.36 -7.70
CA ALA A 454 2.73 9.66 -7.00
C ALA A 454 2.49 10.74 -5.95
N LEU A 455 3.02 10.53 -4.75
CA LEU A 455 3.01 11.50 -3.66
C LEU A 455 4.45 11.76 -3.24
N SER A 456 4.82 13.03 -3.19
CA SER A 456 6.12 13.50 -2.71
C SER A 456 5.90 14.46 -1.55
N TYR A 457 6.57 14.21 -0.45
CA TYR A 457 6.61 15.09 0.72
C TYR A 457 8.04 15.56 0.97
N THR A 458 8.19 16.85 1.27
CA THR A 458 9.44 17.42 1.77
C THR A 458 9.15 18.38 2.92
N GLY A 459 9.84 18.23 4.04
CA GLY A 459 9.69 19.06 5.22
C GLY A 459 11.02 19.55 5.79
N SER A 460 11.01 20.68 6.49
CA SER A 460 12.21 21.19 7.19
C SER A 460 12.58 20.39 8.44
N ALA A 461 11.68 19.51 8.91
CA ALA A 461 11.87 18.67 10.10
C ALA A 461 11.12 17.33 9.93
N VAL A 462 11.44 16.37 10.79
CA VAL A 462 10.72 15.11 10.93
C VAL A 462 9.30 15.40 11.45
N ILE A 463 8.29 14.69 10.95
CA ILE A 463 6.96 14.63 11.58
C ILE A 463 6.99 13.50 12.60
N GLY A 464 6.80 13.82 13.86
CA GLY A 464 6.68 12.87 14.96
C GLY A 464 5.54 11.88 14.78
N ARG A 465 4.35 12.33 14.38
CA ARG A 465 3.22 11.42 14.10
C ARG A 465 2.23 11.96 13.06
N LEU A 466 1.80 11.07 12.16
CA LEU A 466 0.68 11.27 11.24
C LEU A 466 -0.30 10.10 11.37
N ARG A 467 -1.58 10.40 11.61
CA ARG A 467 -2.67 9.42 11.56
C ARG A 467 -3.63 9.79 10.45
N ILE A 468 -3.88 8.88 9.52
CA ILE A 468 -4.90 9.00 8.48
C ILE A 468 -6.00 7.98 8.77
N GLY A 469 -7.26 8.41 8.72
CA GLY A 469 -8.44 7.55 8.74
C GLY A 469 -9.24 7.78 7.47
N LEU A 470 -9.74 6.70 6.88
CA LEU A 470 -10.62 6.71 5.72
C LEU A 470 -11.76 5.74 5.98
N GLU A 471 -12.98 6.20 5.78
CA GLU A 471 -14.20 5.40 5.85
C GLU A 471 -14.99 5.64 4.57
N THR A 472 -15.36 4.56 3.88
CA THR A 472 -16.08 4.63 2.61
C THR A 472 -17.33 3.74 2.62
N ALA A 473 -18.37 4.13 1.88
CA ALA A 473 -19.52 3.25 1.67
C ALA A 473 -19.19 2.08 0.72
N GLU A 474 -18.31 2.30 -0.25
CA GLU A 474 -17.81 1.28 -1.18
C GLU A 474 -16.42 0.78 -0.79
N PRO A 475 -16.10 -0.53 -0.93
CA PRO A 475 -14.79 -1.05 -0.57
C PRO A 475 -13.62 -0.38 -1.31
N ILE A 476 -12.59 0.04 -0.56
CA ILE A 476 -11.35 0.62 -1.09
C ILE A 476 -10.43 -0.46 -1.67
N VAL A 477 -10.27 -1.57 -0.94
CA VAL A 477 -9.38 -2.68 -1.30
C VAL A 477 -9.88 -3.96 -0.67
N ALA A 478 -10.02 -5.04 -1.44
CA ALA A 478 -10.34 -6.38 -0.95
C ALA A 478 -11.55 -6.45 0.03
N GLY A 479 -12.59 -5.62 -0.18
CA GLY A 479 -13.76 -5.58 0.71
C GLY A 479 -13.63 -4.64 1.92
N ALA A 480 -12.48 -3.99 2.13
CA ALA A 480 -12.29 -3.05 3.23
C ALA A 480 -12.92 -1.68 2.95
N ASN A 481 -13.81 -1.24 3.84
CA ASN A 481 -14.43 0.08 3.85
C ASN A 481 -13.75 1.05 4.82
N ASN A 482 -13.04 0.50 5.82
CA ASN A 482 -12.32 1.28 6.81
C ASN A 482 -10.82 1.09 6.61
N PHE A 483 -10.08 2.18 6.48
CA PHE A 483 -8.64 2.17 6.37
C PHE A 483 -8.03 3.15 7.38
N THR A 484 -7.05 2.69 8.14
CA THR A 484 -6.26 3.54 9.05
C THR A 484 -4.79 3.38 8.72
N LEU A 485 -4.07 4.50 8.68
CA LEU A 485 -2.62 4.55 8.58
C LEU A 485 -2.09 5.36 9.76
N LEU A 486 -1.15 4.79 10.51
CA LEU A 486 -0.37 5.49 11.51
C LEU A 486 1.10 5.45 11.11
N LEU A 487 1.70 6.64 11.00
CA LEU A 487 3.12 6.82 10.77
C LEU A 487 3.73 7.54 11.98
N GLU A 488 4.84 7.04 12.50
CA GLU A 488 5.63 7.73 13.54
C GLU A 488 7.08 7.93 13.08
N GLY A 489 7.61 9.13 13.31
CA GLY A 489 8.97 9.50 12.89
C GLY A 489 9.12 9.57 11.38
N ILE A 490 8.22 10.24 10.68
CA ILE A 490 8.29 10.43 9.22
C ILE A 490 9.44 11.40 8.91
N PRO A 491 10.41 11.01 8.08
CA PRO A 491 11.59 11.82 7.83
C PRO A 491 11.30 13.00 6.91
N THR A 492 12.31 13.82 6.66
CA THR A 492 12.17 15.09 5.92
C THR A 492 11.84 14.91 4.44
N GLN A 493 12.00 13.72 3.88
CA GLN A 493 11.61 13.42 2.50
C GLN A 493 11.01 12.02 2.40
N VAL A 494 9.84 11.95 1.77
CA VAL A 494 9.12 10.71 1.48
C VAL A 494 8.57 10.77 0.06
N ASP A 495 8.80 9.72 -0.70
CA ASP A 495 8.31 9.52 -2.06
C ASP A 495 7.51 8.22 -2.10
N LEU A 496 6.23 8.30 -2.45
CA LEU A 496 5.34 7.18 -2.74
C LEU A 496 4.98 7.22 -4.21
N ARG A 497 5.00 6.08 -4.90
CA ARG A 497 4.53 5.92 -6.27
C ARG A 497 3.70 4.66 -6.36
N ALA A 498 2.51 4.73 -6.92
CA ALA A 498 1.66 3.57 -7.15
C ALA A 498 1.28 3.48 -8.63
N ASP A 499 1.79 2.48 -9.33
CA ASP A 499 1.28 2.11 -10.64
C ASP A 499 0.20 1.04 -10.45
N LEU A 500 -1.03 1.50 -10.23
CA LEU A 500 -2.18 0.62 -10.04
C LEU A 500 -2.50 -0.19 -11.30
N THR A 501 -2.05 0.23 -12.48
CA THR A 501 -2.26 -0.50 -13.74
C THR A 501 -1.28 -1.65 -13.92
N ALA A 502 -0.03 -1.47 -13.50
CA ALA A 502 0.99 -2.51 -13.51
C ALA A 502 1.01 -3.37 -12.24
N GLY A 503 0.11 -3.10 -11.27
CA GLY A 503 0.10 -3.77 -9.97
C GLY A 503 1.39 -3.55 -9.19
N ALA A 504 1.98 -2.35 -9.29
CA ALA A 504 3.24 -2.01 -8.66
C ALA A 504 3.11 -0.82 -7.72
N ALA A 505 3.80 -0.84 -6.59
CA ALA A 505 3.98 0.36 -5.78
C ALA A 505 5.39 0.42 -5.22
N SER A 506 5.87 1.63 -4.96
CA SER A 506 7.14 1.89 -4.31
C SER A 506 6.99 3.03 -3.32
N PHE A 507 7.65 2.87 -2.19
CA PHE A 507 7.80 3.84 -1.13
C PHE A 507 9.29 3.96 -0.85
N VAL A 508 9.77 5.20 -0.81
CA VAL A 508 11.17 5.52 -0.51
C VAL A 508 11.18 6.70 0.45
N ALA A 509 11.92 6.57 1.54
CA ALA A 509 12.18 7.64 2.48
C ALA A 509 13.68 7.92 2.54
N ASN A 510 14.07 9.16 2.84
CA ASN A 510 15.49 9.52 2.98
C ASN A 510 16.11 9.10 4.33
N ALA A 511 15.30 8.55 5.24
CA ALA A 511 15.70 7.90 6.48
C ALA A 511 14.60 6.89 6.91
N PRO A 512 14.87 5.97 7.83
CA PRO A 512 13.86 5.03 8.32
C PRO A 512 12.66 5.73 8.99
N ILE A 513 11.43 5.32 8.64
CA ILE A 513 10.22 5.66 9.40
C ILE A 513 10.17 4.79 10.65
N GLY A 514 10.08 5.39 11.84
CA GLY A 514 10.09 4.67 13.11
C GLY A 514 8.95 3.64 13.27
N LEU A 515 7.74 3.98 12.81
CA LEU A 515 6.59 3.06 12.78
C LEU A 515 5.70 3.33 11.56
N VAL A 516 5.30 2.25 10.89
CA VAL A 516 4.25 2.20 9.88
C VAL A 516 3.24 1.17 10.34
N GLU A 517 2.04 1.60 10.71
CA GLU A 517 0.89 0.73 10.95
C GLU A 517 -0.18 1.00 9.92
N VAL A 518 -0.64 -0.05 9.25
CA VAL A 518 -1.75 -0.01 8.31
C VAL A 518 -2.80 -0.98 8.80
N SER A 519 -4.05 -0.56 8.86
CA SER A 519 -5.18 -1.47 9.06
C SER A 519 -6.24 -1.21 7.99
N ALA A 520 -6.76 -2.25 7.35
CA ALA A 520 -7.94 -2.14 6.52
C ALA A 520 -8.94 -3.22 6.92
N LYS A 521 -10.22 -2.86 7.08
CA LYS A 521 -11.26 -3.79 7.51
C LYS A 521 -12.59 -3.57 6.79
N SER A 522 -13.31 -4.66 6.52
CA SER A 522 -14.70 -4.62 6.09
C SER A 522 -15.60 -4.16 7.26
N PRO A 523 -16.81 -3.65 6.99
CA PRO A 523 -17.74 -3.21 8.04
C PRO A 523 -18.12 -4.34 8.99
N ASP A 524 -18.22 -5.56 8.45
CA ASP A 524 -18.67 -6.73 9.20
C ASP A 524 -17.53 -7.47 9.92
N ALA A 525 -16.27 -7.09 9.68
CA ALA A 525 -15.10 -7.71 10.33
C ALA A 525 -15.20 -7.63 11.86
N THR A 526 -15.60 -8.75 12.47
CA THR A 526 -15.72 -8.89 13.94
C THR A 526 -14.38 -9.03 14.65
N ASP A 527 -13.34 -9.41 13.93
CA ASP A 527 -11.97 -9.52 14.44
C ASP A 527 -11.20 -8.22 14.15
N ASP A 528 -10.96 -7.43 15.20
CA ASP A 528 -10.12 -6.24 15.19
C ASP A 528 -8.83 -6.44 16.00
N ARG A 529 -8.53 -7.70 16.36
CA ARG A 529 -7.42 -7.99 17.26
C ARG A 529 -6.11 -7.74 16.54
N LEU A 530 -5.35 -6.81 17.11
CA LEU A 530 -3.95 -6.64 16.82
C LEU A 530 -3.19 -7.82 17.45
N ASP A 531 -3.12 -8.94 16.74
CA ASP A 531 -2.44 -10.17 17.18
C ASP A 531 -0.89 -10.04 17.21
N LEU A 532 -0.35 -8.82 17.04
CA LEU A 532 1.09 -8.55 17.09
C LEU A 532 1.48 -7.88 18.42
N ASP A 533 2.48 -8.44 19.10
CA ASP A 533 3.05 -7.84 20.29
C ASP A 533 3.59 -6.43 19.99
N ALA A 534 3.57 -5.52 20.97
CA ALA A 534 3.92 -4.11 20.78
C ALA A 534 5.33 -3.86 20.18
N GLY A 535 6.24 -4.83 20.27
CA GLY A 535 7.60 -4.76 19.72
C GLY A 535 7.82 -5.51 18.40
N GLN A 536 6.83 -6.25 17.90
CA GLN A 536 6.98 -7.07 16.69
C GLN A 536 6.59 -6.28 15.43
N SER A 537 7.33 -6.50 14.35
CA SER A 537 6.85 -6.18 13.00
C SER A 537 6.04 -7.37 12.49
N GLY A 538 5.14 -7.18 11.55
CA GLY A 538 4.32 -8.28 11.05
C GLY A 538 3.14 -7.87 10.19
N VAL A 539 2.44 -8.89 9.69
CA VAL A 539 1.21 -8.78 8.92
C VAL A 539 0.20 -9.80 9.45
N VAL A 540 -1.00 -9.35 9.75
CA VAL A 540 -2.14 -10.20 10.06
C VAL A 540 -3.13 -10.03 8.92
N LEU A 541 -3.53 -11.14 8.30
CA LEU A 541 -4.57 -11.19 7.29
C LEU A 541 -5.64 -12.18 7.77
N ARG A 542 -6.88 -11.75 7.76
CA ARG A 542 -8.07 -12.57 7.96
C ARG A 542 -9.02 -12.26 6.82
N SER A 543 -9.32 -13.23 5.99
CA SER A 543 -10.24 -13.10 4.88
C SER A 543 -11.14 -14.31 4.89
N ASN A 544 -12.41 -14.13 5.21
CA ASN A 544 -13.47 -15.09 4.88
C ASN A 544 -14.62 -14.27 4.31
N ASP A 545 -15.18 -14.68 3.16
CA ASP A 545 -16.33 -14.08 2.47
C ASP A 545 -16.54 -12.56 2.73
N GLU A 546 -17.27 -12.21 3.80
CA GLU A 546 -17.64 -10.84 4.19
C GLU A 546 -16.74 -10.21 5.28
N ASN A 547 -15.92 -10.99 6.00
CA ASN A 547 -14.96 -10.51 6.99
C ASN A 547 -13.55 -10.42 6.40
N PHE A 548 -13.21 -9.24 5.91
CA PHE A 548 -11.85 -8.90 5.53
C PHE A 548 -11.21 -8.02 6.60
N PHE A 549 -10.06 -8.44 7.11
CA PHE A 549 -9.21 -7.65 8.00
C PHE A 549 -7.75 -7.86 7.60
N VAL A 550 -7.05 -6.76 7.37
CA VAL A 550 -5.60 -6.75 7.23
C VAL A 550 -5.02 -5.74 8.21
N PHE A 551 -3.99 -6.14 8.93
CA PHE A 551 -3.17 -5.27 9.75
C PHE A 551 -1.70 -5.51 9.42
N ALA A 552 -0.94 -4.46 9.19
CA ALA A 552 0.50 -4.53 9.01
C ALA A 552 1.17 -3.54 9.95
N ARG A 553 2.22 -3.98 10.63
CA ARG A 553 3.10 -3.15 11.46
C ARG A 553 4.53 -3.35 10.99
N LEU A 554 5.17 -2.29 10.53
CA LEU A 554 6.58 -2.29 10.14
C LEU A 554 7.28 -1.18 10.92
N ARG A 555 8.50 -1.43 11.39
CA ARG A 555 9.31 -0.40 12.05
C ARG A 555 10.58 -0.18 11.27
N ASP A 556 11.10 1.03 11.39
CA ASP A 556 12.32 1.48 10.72
C ASP A 556 12.31 1.21 9.20
N LEU A 557 11.16 1.42 8.54
CA LEU A 557 11.00 1.20 7.10
C LEU A 557 11.61 2.37 6.32
N GLU A 558 12.56 2.07 5.44
CA GLU A 558 13.20 3.08 4.57
C GLU A 558 12.72 2.93 3.11
N LYS A 559 12.60 1.69 2.63
CA LYS A 559 12.14 1.39 1.29
C LYS A 559 11.22 0.19 1.31
N VAL A 560 10.11 0.25 0.57
CA VAL A 560 9.38 -0.93 0.13
C VAL A 560 9.00 -0.75 -1.33
N SER A 561 9.18 -1.77 -2.14
CA SER A 561 8.60 -1.82 -3.48
C SER A 561 8.02 -3.19 -3.73
N PHE A 562 6.85 -3.24 -4.35
CA PHE A 562 6.26 -4.49 -4.81
C PHE A 562 5.75 -4.42 -6.24
N THR A 563 5.70 -5.56 -6.91
CA THR A 563 4.96 -5.82 -8.15
C THR A 563 4.11 -7.07 -7.94
N THR A 564 2.96 -7.20 -8.59
CA THR A 564 2.09 -8.40 -8.47
C THR A 564 2.34 -9.46 -9.54
N GLU A 565 2.87 -9.07 -10.71
CA GLU A 565 3.10 -9.98 -11.84
C GLU A 565 4.51 -9.80 -12.45
N PRO A 566 5.50 -10.61 -12.02
CA PRO A 566 5.45 -11.58 -10.92
C PRO A 566 5.34 -10.87 -9.55
N LEU A 567 4.93 -11.62 -8.51
CA LEU A 567 4.92 -11.08 -7.16
C LEU A 567 6.36 -10.87 -6.70
N LEU A 568 6.81 -9.63 -6.62
CA LEU A 568 8.13 -9.27 -6.13
C LEU A 568 7.93 -8.30 -4.99
N VAL A 569 8.60 -8.52 -3.86
CA VAL A 569 8.65 -7.60 -2.73
C VAL A 569 10.10 -7.34 -2.40
N GLU A 570 10.50 -6.06 -2.39
CA GLU A 570 11.81 -5.61 -1.94
C GLU A 570 11.64 -4.64 -0.78
N THR A 571 12.37 -4.84 0.31
CA THR A 571 12.35 -3.95 1.47
C THR A 571 13.76 -3.56 1.91
N SER A 572 13.87 -2.35 2.48
CA SER A 572 15.04 -1.85 3.21
C SER A 572 14.55 -1.33 4.57
N MET A 573 15.15 -1.84 5.65
CA MET A 573 14.82 -1.48 7.03
C MET A 573 16.00 -1.70 7.98
N THR A 574 15.87 -1.33 9.26
CA THR A 574 16.86 -1.71 10.28
C THR A 574 16.80 -3.20 10.56
N ALA A 575 17.95 -3.89 10.46
CA ALA A 575 18.05 -5.32 10.74
C ALA A 575 17.75 -5.69 12.21
N GLY A 576 17.40 -6.95 12.43
CA GLY A 576 17.34 -7.56 13.76
C GLY A 576 15.94 -7.60 14.39
N GLN A 577 14.91 -7.12 13.70
CA GLN A 577 13.55 -7.14 14.22
C GLN A 577 12.84 -8.46 13.94
N ALA A 578 12.12 -8.99 14.94
CA ALA A 578 11.24 -10.14 14.71
C ALA A 578 10.06 -9.75 13.81
N PHE A 579 9.69 -10.69 12.93
CA PHE A 579 8.56 -10.52 12.02
C PHE A 579 7.61 -11.70 12.08
N VAL A 580 6.32 -11.41 12.17
CA VAL A 580 5.25 -12.43 12.18
C VAL A 580 4.28 -12.16 11.05
N ALA A 581 4.05 -13.13 10.17
CA ALA A 581 2.90 -13.11 9.28
C ALA A 581 1.89 -14.16 9.75
N ASP A 582 0.62 -13.77 9.93
CA ASP A 582 -0.45 -14.69 10.27
C ASP A 582 -1.62 -14.43 9.32
N ALA A 583 -1.84 -15.37 8.39
CA ALA A 583 -2.87 -15.28 7.38
C ALA A 583 -3.91 -16.39 7.60
N VAL A 584 -5.18 -16.03 7.56
CA VAL A 584 -6.31 -16.95 7.45
C VAL A 584 -7.08 -16.56 6.20
N ILE A 585 -7.18 -17.47 5.24
CA ILE A 585 -7.80 -17.27 3.93
C ILE A 585 -8.85 -18.37 3.76
N GLY A 586 -10.12 -18.00 3.89
CA GLY A 586 -11.25 -18.80 3.44
C GLY A 586 -11.51 -18.52 1.96
N SER A 587 -11.74 -19.57 1.18
CA SER A 587 -12.30 -19.46 -0.16
C SER A 587 -13.77 -19.89 -0.13
N ASP A 588 -14.63 -19.21 -0.88
CA ASP A 588 -16.07 -19.49 -1.02
C ASP A 588 -16.36 -21.00 -1.09
N GLY A 589 -16.76 -21.59 0.04
CA GLY A 589 -17.16 -23.00 0.15
C GLY A 589 -16.07 -24.04 0.40
N ALA A 590 -14.77 -23.69 0.45
CA ALA A 590 -13.74 -24.64 0.88
C ALA A 590 -13.67 -24.67 2.41
N THR A 591 -14.08 -25.80 2.99
CA THR A 591 -13.79 -26.11 4.40
C THR A 591 -12.68 -27.15 4.43
N PRO A 592 -11.60 -26.94 5.21
CA PRO A 592 -11.31 -25.82 6.12
C PRO A 592 -10.65 -24.59 5.45
N ALA A 593 -10.68 -23.44 6.14
CA ALA A 593 -9.91 -22.26 5.74
C ALA A 593 -8.41 -22.54 5.79
N VAL A 594 -7.66 -21.92 4.86
CA VAL A 594 -6.20 -21.98 4.85
C VAL A 594 -5.66 -21.04 5.92
N ARG A 595 -4.92 -21.57 6.88
CA ARG A 595 -4.17 -20.77 7.86
C ARG A 595 -2.69 -20.93 7.62
N ALA A 596 -1.97 -19.81 7.58
CA ALA A 596 -0.53 -19.77 7.41
C ALA A 596 0.07 -18.81 8.45
N ARG A 597 0.97 -19.32 9.29
CA ARG A 597 1.73 -18.53 10.26
C ARG A 597 3.21 -18.66 9.95
N LEU A 598 3.86 -17.53 9.71
CA LEU A 598 5.28 -17.39 9.47
C LEU A 598 5.89 -16.57 10.60
N GLU A 599 6.98 -17.04 11.18
CA GLU A 599 7.77 -16.30 12.15
C GLU A 599 9.23 -16.23 11.69
N VAL A 600 9.77 -15.02 11.66
CA VAL A 600 11.17 -14.73 11.37
C VAL A 600 11.76 -14.09 12.63
N ASP A 601 12.81 -14.68 13.18
CA ASP A 601 13.38 -14.21 14.44
C ASP A 601 14.04 -12.83 14.34
N ALA A 602 14.72 -12.58 13.22
CA ALA A 602 15.40 -11.34 12.90
C ALA A 602 15.36 -11.09 11.39
N LEU A 603 14.64 -10.04 10.97
CA LEU A 603 14.66 -9.57 9.60
C LEU A 603 16.03 -9.02 9.22
N PRO A 604 16.52 -9.30 8.00
CA PRO A 604 17.73 -8.69 7.47
C PRO A 604 17.48 -7.23 7.09
N ALA A 605 18.54 -6.41 7.01
CA ALA A 605 18.41 -5.01 6.58
C ALA A 605 17.80 -4.84 5.18
N GLN A 606 18.07 -5.79 4.28
CA GLN A 606 17.46 -5.86 2.96
C GLN A 606 16.87 -7.25 2.74
N LEU A 607 15.64 -7.30 2.27
CA LEU A 607 14.93 -8.53 1.93
C LEU A 607 14.29 -8.38 0.56
N LYS A 608 14.50 -9.37 -0.30
CA LYS A 608 13.86 -9.50 -1.60
C LYS A 608 13.24 -10.89 -1.70
N ILE A 609 11.93 -10.93 -1.85
CA ILE A 609 11.15 -12.15 -2.07
C ILE A 609 10.49 -12.03 -3.43
N ALA A 610 10.71 -13.00 -4.30
CA ALA A 610 9.99 -13.14 -5.56
C ALA A 610 9.20 -14.45 -5.53
N ILE A 611 7.94 -14.39 -5.90
CA ILE A 611 7.11 -15.54 -6.25
C ILE A 611 6.81 -15.39 -7.74
N ASP A 612 7.39 -16.27 -8.53
CA ASP A 612 7.25 -16.25 -9.98
C ASP A 612 6.88 -17.62 -10.52
N ASP A 613 6.12 -17.63 -11.61
CA ASP A 613 6.01 -18.83 -12.44
C ASP A 613 7.35 -18.99 -13.15
N ALA A 614 8.15 -19.92 -12.65
CA ALA A 614 9.50 -20.17 -13.12
C ALA A 614 9.45 -20.67 -14.57
N SER A 615 9.70 -19.77 -15.52
CA SER A 615 10.14 -20.08 -16.89
C SER A 615 9.16 -20.77 -17.87
N GLY A 616 7.89 -21.00 -17.50
CA GLY A 616 6.84 -21.45 -18.43
C GLY A 616 5.82 -22.39 -17.76
N ASP A 617 4.54 -22.01 -17.82
CA ASP A 617 3.26 -22.68 -17.54
C ASP A 617 3.07 -23.71 -16.40
N THR A 618 4.09 -24.26 -15.72
CA THR A 618 3.87 -25.36 -14.74
C THR A 618 4.75 -25.38 -13.50
N GLU A 619 5.65 -24.42 -13.29
CA GLU A 619 6.50 -24.39 -12.09
C GLU A 619 6.30 -23.08 -11.34
N SER A 620 5.98 -23.16 -10.04
CA SER A 620 6.01 -22.00 -9.16
C SER A 620 7.34 -21.97 -8.41
N ALA A 621 8.00 -20.82 -8.36
CA ALA A 621 9.22 -20.65 -7.59
C ALA A 621 9.08 -19.53 -6.56
N VAL A 622 9.69 -19.75 -5.39
CA VAL A 622 9.89 -18.75 -4.37
C VAL A 622 11.38 -18.50 -4.26
N ARG A 623 11.81 -17.30 -4.65
CA ARG A 623 13.20 -16.86 -4.56
C ARG A 623 13.35 -15.84 -3.44
N TYR A 624 14.22 -16.16 -2.51
CA TYR A 624 14.57 -15.34 -1.37
C TYR A 624 15.99 -14.80 -1.53
N ARG A 625 16.19 -13.52 -1.31
CA ARG A 625 17.51 -12.86 -1.25
C ARG A 625 17.54 -11.90 -0.05
N ALA A 626 18.63 -11.89 0.70
CA ALA A 626 18.82 -11.02 1.86
C ALA A 626 20.25 -10.49 1.99
N SER A 627 20.39 -9.36 2.70
CA SER A 627 21.71 -8.78 3.02
C SER A 627 22.55 -9.66 3.95
N GLU A 628 21.89 -10.42 4.83
CA GLU A 628 22.50 -11.27 5.85
C GLU A 628 21.71 -12.56 6.07
N ARG A 629 22.30 -13.47 6.85
CA ARG A 629 21.67 -14.73 7.22
C ARG A 629 20.54 -14.48 8.22
N ILE A 630 19.42 -15.17 8.05
CA ILE A 630 18.36 -15.19 9.07
C ILE A 630 18.65 -16.31 10.07
N GLY A 631 18.48 -16.02 11.36
CA GLY A 631 18.73 -16.99 12.43
C GLY A 631 17.75 -18.15 12.38
N GLN A 632 16.46 -17.86 12.26
CA GLN A 632 15.38 -18.85 12.18
C GLN A 632 14.19 -18.34 11.37
N VAL A 633 13.64 -19.21 10.54
CA VAL A 633 12.32 -19.06 9.92
C VAL A 633 11.46 -20.24 10.35
N ALA A 634 10.30 -19.97 10.93
CA ALA A 634 9.29 -20.98 11.27
C ALA A 634 8.03 -20.75 10.42
N LEU A 635 7.45 -21.81 9.91
CA LEU A 635 6.23 -21.81 9.10
C LEU A 635 5.28 -22.86 9.66
N GLU A 636 4.01 -22.50 9.81
CA GLU A 636 2.92 -23.39 10.15
C GLU A 636 1.80 -23.15 9.14
N LEU A 637 1.34 -24.22 8.50
CA LEU A 637 0.28 -24.24 7.51
C LEU A 637 -0.80 -25.19 8.00
N GLU A 638 -2.05 -24.80 7.85
CA GLU A 638 -3.24 -25.59 8.14
C GLU A 638 -4.26 -25.36 7.01
N GLY A 639 -5.00 -26.39 6.65
CA GLY A 639 -6.02 -26.34 5.59
C GLY A 639 -5.49 -26.42 4.16
N ILE A 640 -4.17 -26.53 3.96
CA ILE A 640 -3.57 -26.83 2.66
C ILE A 640 -3.15 -28.31 2.66
N GLU A 641 -3.68 -29.06 1.69
CA GLU A 641 -3.26 -30.44 1.43
C GLU A 641 -1.93 -30.46 0.66
N LEU A 642 -0.81 -30.36 1.38
CA LEU A 642 0.53 -30.39 0.75
C LEU A 642 0.91 -31.80 0.30
N LEU A 643 0.49 -32.80 1.08
CA LEU A 643 0.54 -34.22 0.74
C LEU A 643 -0.89 -34.72 0.79
N GLU A 644 -1.23 -35.70 -0.05
CA GLU A 644 -2.57 -36.30 -0.02
C GLU A 644 -2.92 -36.71 1.43
N GLY A 645 -3.99 -36.14 1.99
CA GLY A 645 -4.48 -36.30 3.36
C GLY A 645 -3.71 -35.57 4.47
N ALA A 646 -2.64 -34.82 4.19
CA ALA A 646 -1.93 -33.99 5.17
C ALA A 646 -2.36 -32.52 5.07
N ASN A 647 -3.26 -32.11 5.97
CA ASN A 647 -3.82 -30.76 6.00
C ASN A 647 -3.05 -29.80 6.93
N ILE A 648 -2.08 -30.29 7.70
CA ILE A 648 -1.23 -29.48 8.57
C ILE A 648 0.23 -29.70 8.18
N ALA A 649 1.01 -28.63 8.10
CA ALA A 649 2.45 -28.69 7.91
C ALA A 649 3.17 -27.66 8.78
N LYS A 650 4.29 -28.07 9.37
CA LYS A 650 5.17 -27.22 10.16
C LYS A 650 6.57 -27.33 9.58
N ALA A 651 7.26 -26.21 9.48
CA ALA A 651 8.66 -26.16 9.09
C ALA A 651 9.42 -25.18 10.00
N VAL A 652 10.65 -25.54 10.38
CA VAL A 652 11.59 -24.62 11.02
C VAL A 652 12.95 -24.77 10.36
N ILE A 653 13.42 -23.67 9.78
CA ILE A 653 14.71 -23.57 9.14
C ILE A 653 15.61 -22.71 10.03
N ASN A 654 16.72 -23.28 10.51
CA ASN A 654 17.73 -22.57 11.29
C ASN A 654 18.92 -22.22 10.39
N GLY A 655 19.42 -20.98 10.53
CA GLY A 655 20.55 -20.46 9.79
C GLY A 655 20.25 -20.41 8.29
N VAL A 656 19.21 -19.69 7.91
CA VAL A 656 18.82 -19.49 6.51
C VAL A 656 19.92 -18.68 5.80
N PRO A 657 20.46 -19.18 4.67
CA PRO A 657 21.45 -18.48 3.85
C PRO A 657 20.94 -17.16 3.28
N LYS A 658 21.82 -16.39 2.63
CA LYS A 658 21.45 -15.11 1.99
C LYS A 658 20.64 -15.30 0.73
N ALA A 659 20.75 -16.44 0.06
CA ALA A 659 19.92 -16.76 -1.10
C ALA A 659 19.38 -18.19 -1.02
N VAL A 660 18.07 -18.32 -1.22
CA VAL A 660 17.37 -19.59 -1.31
C VAL A 660 16.41 -19.52 -2.50
N ASP A 661 16.46 -20.53 -3.36
CA ASP A 661 15.50 -20.75 -4.43
C ASP A 661 14.73 -22.03 -4.11
N MET A 662 13.41 -21.91 -3.99
CA MET A 662 12.49 -23.03 -3.79
C MET A 662 11.66 -23.17 -5.06
N VAL A 663 11.66 -24.34 -5.68
CA VAL A 663 10.88 -24.65 -6.88
C VAL A 663 9.86 -25.72 -6.50
N PHE A 664 8.60 -25.44 -6.80
CA PHE A 664 7.45 -26.32 -6.60
C PHE A 664 6.95 -26.74 -7.99
N PRO A 665 7.31 -27.95 -8.46
CA PRO A 665 6.82 -28.43 -9.74
C PRO A 665 5.34 -28.83 -9.63
N ALA A 666 4.58 -28.65 -10.71
CA ALA A 666 3.15 -29.01 -10.73
C ALA A 666 2.89 -30.52 -10.51
N GLU A 667 3.83 -31.38 -10.87
CA GLU A 667 3.73 -32.84 -10.70
C GLU A 667 5.08 -33.42 -10.22
N GLY A 668 5.02 -34.49 -9.41
CA GLY A 668 6.18 -35.31 -9.06
C GLY A 668 6.91 -34.94 -7.77
N GLU A 669 7.92 -34.07 -7.85
CA GLU A 669 8.72 -33.68 -6.66
C GLU A 669 7.92 -32.69 -5.80
N LEU A 670 8.00 -32.81 -4.47
CA LEU A 670 7.28 -31.90 -3.56
C LEU A 670 7.84 -30.49 -3.58
N ALA A 671 9.17 -30.40 -3.52
CA ALA A 671 9.91 -29.17 -3.60
C ALA A 671 11.38 -29.47 -3.90
N SER A 672 12.01 -28.59 -4.67
CA SER A 672 13.46 -28.50 -4.81
C SER A 672 13.94 -27.22 -4.16
N VAL A 673 14.84 -27.32 -3.18
CA VAL A 673 15.43 -26.16 -2.50
C VAL A 673 16.90 -26.10 -2.88
N VAL A 674 17.35 -24.94 -3.35
CA VAL A 674 18.74 -24.64 -3.69
C VAL A 674 19.18 -23.41 -2.92
N ALA A 675 20.20 -23.54 -2.08
CA ALA A 675 20.78 -22.42 -1.35
C ALA A 675 22.20 -22.09 -1.84
N ASP A 676 22.56 -20.81 -1.79
CA ASP A 676 23.91 -20.36 -2.14
C ASP A 676 24.97 -20.85 -1.15
N GLU A 677 24.61 -20.86 0.13
CA GLU A 677 25.38 -21.40 1.25
C GLU A 677 24.66 -22.57 1.94
N GLN A 678 25.28 -23.12 2.98
CA GLN A 678 24.68 -24.19 3.79
C GLN A 678 23.57 -23.63 4.68
N ILE A 679 22.38 -24.23 4.58
CA ILE A 679 21.33 -24.12 5.58
C ILE A 679 21.80 -24.84 6.85
N GLY A 680 21.66 -24.19 8.01
CA GLY A 680 22.07 -24.78 9.28
C GLY A 680 21.33 -26.09 9.59
N GLN A 681 20.00 -26.01 9.63
CA GLN A 681 19.13 -27.17 9.82
C GLN A 681 17.74 -26.90 9.24
N VAL A 682 17.19 -27.88 8.52
CA VAL A 682 15.78 -27.91 8.11
C VAL A 682 15.05 -28.93 8.97
N ARG A 683 13.92 -28.53 9.55
CA ARG A 683 12.96 -29.43 10.20
C ARG A 683 11.62 -29.23 9.54
N ILE A 684 11.02 -30.30 9.03
CA ILE A 684 9.70 -30.26 8.40
C ILE A 684 8.88 -31.37 9.04
N ALA A 685 7.60 -31.13 9.24
CA ALA A 685 6.65 -32.18 9.53
C ALA A 685 5.31 -31.84 8.87
N ALA A 686 4.60 -32.82 8.32
CA ALA A 686 3.28 -32.66 7.72
C ALA A 686 2.37 -33.83 8.13
N GLY A 687 1.06 -33.64 8.25
CA GLY A 687 0.11 -34.71 8.55
C GLY A 687 -1.35 -34.29 8.73
N SER A 688 -2.22 -35.25 9.07
CA SER A 688 -3.68 -35.09 9.19
C SER A 688 -4.19 -34.63 10.58
N GLY A 689 -3.30 -34.25 11.50
CA GLY A 689 -3.61 -33.93 12.89
C GLY A 689 -2.52 -33.12 13.58
N ASP A 690 -2.36 -33.25 14.90
CA ASP A 690 -1.28 -32.55 15.64
C ASP A 690 0.10 -33.02 15.16
N VAL A 691 0.69 -32.24 14.26
CA VAL A 691 2.02 -32.48 13.74
C VAL A 691 3.06 -31.95 14.73
N VAL A 692 3.98 -32.83 15.14
CA VAL A 692 5.11 -32.48 16.00
C VAL A 692 6.38 -32.39 15.15
N LEU A 693 7.06 -31.25 15.20
CA LEU A 693 8.36 -31.10 14.57
C LEU A 693 9.40 -32.00 15.25
N PRO A 694 10.30 -32.64 14.48
CA PRO A 694 11.40 -33.39 15.07
C PRO A 694 12.25 -32.51 15.99
N GLY A 695 12.79 -33.10 17.06
CA GLY A 695 13.61 -32.38 18.04
C GLY A 695 14.77 -31.62 17.38
N ARG A 696 15.14 -30.44 17.90
CA ARG A 696 16.28 -29.68 17.39
C ARG A 696 17.58 -30.47 17.59
N SER A 697 18.47 -30.45 16.60
CA SER A 697 19.85 -30.92 16.82
C SER A 697 20.64 -29.79 17.46
N LEU A 698 20.86 -29.86 18.77
CA LEU A 698 21.59 -28.83 19.52
C LEU A 698 23.08 -29.18 19.54
N GLY A 699 23.88 -28.51 18.70
CA GLY A 699 25.35 -28.55 18.78
C GLY A 699 25.97 -29.95 18.61
N ASP A 700 27.10 -30.19 19.27
CA ASP A 700 27.89 -31.44 19.23
C ASP A 700 27.16 -32.66 19.82
N ASP A 701 25.84 -32.61 20.07
CA ASP A 701 25.08 -33.77 20.55
C ASP A 701 25.25 -34.93 19.55
N PRO A 702 26.09 -35.93 19.90
CA PRO A 702 26.47 -36.99 18.97
C PRO A 702 25.35 -38.03 18.84
N VAL A 703 24.25 -37.86 19.57
CA VAL A 703 23.15 -38.84 19.67
C VAL A 703 22.08 -38.60 18.59
N LEU A 704 21.96 -37.38 18.06
CA LEU A 704 20.89 -37.06 17.10
C LEU A 704 21.34 -37.31 15.66
N ASN A 705 20.82 -38.41 15.08
CA ASN A 705 20.84 -38.71 13.64
C ASN A 705 19.91 -37.74 12.88
N ASP A 706 20.21 -37.44 11.61
CA ASP A 706 19.39 -36.58 10.76
C ASP A 706 18.19 -37.39 10.22
N LEU A 707 17.06 -37.31 10.92
CA LEU A 707 15.91 -38.22 10.80
C LEU A 707 15.01 -37.90 9.59
N PHE A 708 14.55 -38.93 8.88
CA PHE A 708 13.48 -38.87 7.88
C PHE A 708 12.44 -39.97 8.13
N GLU A 709 11.26 -39.58 8.60
CA GLU A 709 10.14 -40.44 8.96
C GLU A 709 8.99 -40.20 7.96
N PHE A 710 8.39 -41.27 7.46
CA PHE A 710 7.25 -41.25 6.53
C PHE A 710 6.22 -42.28 6.99
N ILE A 711 4.99 -41.86 7.23
CA ILE A 711 3.89 -42.72 7.66
C ILE A 711 2.71 -42.42 6.73
N ASN A 712 2.23 -43.44 6.03
CA ASN A 712 1.08 -43.38 5.13
C ASN A 712 0.12 -44.52 5.45
N LEU A 713 -0.60 -44.37 6.57
CA LEU A 713 -1.61 -45.31 7.04
C LEU A 713 -3.01 -44.69 6.93
N PRO A 714 -4.09 -45.50 6.79
CA PRO A 714 -5.45 -44.99 6.81
C PRO A 714 -5.74 -44.15 8.06
N GLY A 715 -6.04 -42.86 7.85
CA GLY A 715 -6.32 -41.91 8.94
C GLY A 715 -5.09 -41.35 9.68
N GLN A 716 -3.89 -41.87 9.39
CA GLN A 716 -2.63 -41.39 9.96
C GLN A 716 -1.61 -41.22 8.83
N LYS A 717 -1.63 -40.04 8.21
CA LYS A 717 -0.60 -39.63 7.26
C LYS A 717 0.31 -38.64 7.96
N SER A 718 1.61 -38.92 8.03
CA SER A 718 2.58 -37.98 8.53
C SER A 718 3.94 -38.12 7.83
N THR A 719 4.64 -37.02 7.63
CA THR A 719 6.04 -37.01 7.19
C THR A 719 6.80 -36.12 8.15
N ALA A 720 7.99 -36.52 8.60
CA ALA A 720 8.88 -35.67 9.38
C ALA A 720 10.31 -35.78 8.85
N ALA A 721 10.98 -34.64 8.71
CA ALA A 721 12.34 -34.57 8.22
C ALA A 721 13.17 -33.65 9.10
N ARG A 722 14.39 -34.05 9.44
CA ARG A 722 15.41 -33.25 10.10
C ARG A 722 16.73 -33.47 9.37
N LEU A 723 17.22 -32.43 8.72
CA LEU A 723 18.43 -32.50 7.91
C LEU A 723 19.34 -31.31 8.22
N THR A 724 20.62 -31.57 8.48
CA THR A 724 21.60 -30.53 8.81
C THR A 724 22.55 -30.24 7.65
N ALA A 725 23.13 -29.04 7.64
CA ALA A 725 24.16 -28.61 6.69
C ALA A 725 23.77 -28.80 5.21
N LEU A 726 22.48 -28.66 4.88
CA LEU A 726 21.95 -28.82 3.54
C LEU A 726 22.36 -27.66 2.62
N ARG A 727 22.64 -27.97 1.36
CA ARG A 727 22.77 -26.98 0.29
C ARG A 727 21.69 -27.14 -0.77
N THR A 728 21.39 -28.38 -1.13
CA THR A 728 20.24 -28.72 -1.97
C THR A 728 19.44 -29.86 -1.35
N ILE A 729 18.12 -29.82 -1.51
CA ILE A 729 17.23 -30.94 -1.21
C ILE A 729 16.15 -31.01 -2.28
N SER A 730 15.88 -32.21 -2.76
CA SER A 730 14.76 -32.57 -3.63
C SER A 730 14.14 -33.84 -3.07
N MET A 731 12.82 -33.83 -2.92
CA MET A 731 12.07 -34.91 -2.30
C MET A 731 10.84 -35.23 -3.14
N SER A 732 10.65 -36.52 -3.45
CA SER A 732 9.40 -37.08 -3.97
C SER A 732 8.95 -38.18 -3.02
N LEU A 733 7.64 -38.38 -2.88
CA LEU A 733 7.06 -39.42 -2.02
C LEU A 733 6.42 -40.56 -2.81
N ASP A 734 6.27 -40.40 -4.14
CA ASP A 734 5.72 -41.43 -5.00
C ASP A 734 6.48 -41.50 -6.34
N PRO A 735 7.55 -42.32 -6.45
CA PRO A 735 8.16 -43.12 -5.39
C PRO A 735 8.93 -42.26 -4.38
N ILE A 736 9.23 -42.82 -3.19
CA ILE A 736 10.03 -42.12 -2.18
C ILE A 736 11.44 -41.92 -2.72
N LYS A 737 11.79 -40.68 -3.07
CA LYS A 737 13.10 -40.30 -3.58
C LYS A 737 13.59 -39.05 -2.86
N LEU A 738 14.71 -39.18 -2.18
CA LEU A 738 15.37 -38.09 -1.46
C LEU A 738 16.74 -37.85 -2.09
N THR A 739 16.93 -36.67 -2.68
CA THR A 739 18.22 -36.23 -3.21
C THR A 739 18.68 -35.00 -2.44
N MET A 740 19.85 -35.06 -1.82
CA MET A 740 20.40 -33.96 -1.06
C MET A 740 21.88 -33.74 -1.35
N THR A 741 22.32 -32.50 -1.14
CA THR A 741 23.74 -32.16 -1.02
C THR A 741 24.01 -31.50 0.32
N GLN A 742 25.11 -31.91 0.96
CA GLN A 742 25.46 -31.53 2.33
C GLN A 742 26.95 -31.19 2.44
N ASP A 743 27.32 -30.53 3.54
CA ASP A 743 28.71 -30.43 3.96
C ASP A 743 29.22 -31.80 4.43
N ALA A 744 30.17 -32.38 3.71
CA ALA A 744 30.79 -33.64 4.10
C ALA A 744 31.49 -33.59 5.47
N ALA A 745 31.87 -32.41 5.96
CA ALA A 745 32.48 -32.25 7.28
C ALA A 745 31.46 -32.20 8.43
N LYS A 746 30.17 -31.95 8.13
CA LYS A 746 29.11 -31.78 9.13
C LYS A 746 27.96 -32.78 8.95
N ASN A 747 28.07 -33.71 8.00
CA ASN A 747 27.09 -34.77 7.79
C ASN A 747 26.90 -35.62 9.05
N ARG A 748 25.67 -36.09 9.25
CA ARG A 748 25.28 -36.99 10.34
C ARG A 748 24.70 -38.25 9.75
N ALA A 749 24.65 -39.33 10.52
CA ALA A 749 23.93 -40.51 10.08
C ALA A 749 22.45 -40.15 9.87
N ILE A 750 21.81 -40.73 8.85
CA ILE A 750 20.39 -40.50 8.55
C ILE A 750 19.63 -41.74 8.96
N ASP A 751 18.66 -41.58 9.86
CA ASP A 751 17.69 -42.62 10.15
C ASP A 751 16.50 -42.40 9.23
N LEU A 752 16.11 -43.43 8.48
CA LEU A 752 14.90 -43.43 7.68
C LEU A 752 13.92 -44.43 8.26
N GLU A 753 12.71 -43.98 8.55
CA GLU A 753 11.60 -44.83 8.98
C GLU A 753 10.42 -44.60 8.04
N ALA A 754 9.90 -45.65 7.43
CA ALA A 754 8.75 -45.60 6.55
C ALA A 754 7.70 -46.62 7.00
N GLN A 755 6.44 -46.22 7.11
CA GLN A 755 5.30 -47.09 7.41
C GLN A 755 4.19 -46.84 6.40
N PHE A 756 3.63 -47.88 5.81
CA PHE A 756 2.54 -47.75 4.84
C PHE A 756 1.72 -49.03 4.76
N GLU A 757 0.48 -48.93 4.29
CA GLU A 757 -0.37 -50.09 4.03
C GLU A 757 -0.10 -50.63 2.61
N SER A 758 0.15 -51.93 2.49
CA SER A 758 0.23 -52.61 1.19
C SER A 758 -1.16 -52.71 0.54
N GLU A 759 -1.23 -53.02 -0.76
CA GLU A 759 -2.51 -53.33 -1.43
C GLU A 759 -3.30 -54.46 -0.76
N ALA A 760 -2.63 -55.34 -0.02
CA ALA A 760 -3.26 -56.45 0.71
C ALA A 760 -3.88 -56.01 2.05
N GLY A 761 -3.64 -54.77 2.48
CA GLY A 761 -4.01 -54.26 3.80
C GLY A 761 -2.98 -54.55 4.91
N ASP A 762 -1.84 -55.16 4.57
CA ASP A 762 -0.78 -55.44 5.54
C ASP A 762 0.06 -54.18 5.79
N LEU A 763 0.39 -53.93 7.05
CA LEU A 763 1.31 -52.86 7.46
C LEU A 763 2.74 -53.23 7.08
N VAL A 764 3.34 -52.41 6.22
CA VAL A 764 4.76 -52.47 5.88
C VAL A 764 5.51 -51.44 6.74
N THR A 765 6.57 -51.86 7.42
CA THR A 765 7.47 -50.97 8.16
C THR A 765 8.88 -51.13 7.60
N VAL A 766 9.57 -50.03 7.31
CA VAL A 766 10.95 -50.02 6.80
C VAL A 766 11.75 -49.03 7.63
N ALA A 767 12.61 -49.53 8.51
CA ALA A 767 13.58 -48.73 9.24
C ALA A 767 14.97 -48.91 8.62
N SER A 768 15.74 -47.84 8.48
CA SER A 768 17.11 -47.92 7.98
C SER A 768 18.00 -46.83 8.58
N THR A 769 19.30 -47.08 8.65
CA THR A 769 20.28 -46.09 9.11
C THR A 769 21.43 -46.01 8.10
N LEU A 770 21.63 -44.83 7.52
CA LEU A 770 22.74 -44.52 6.63
C LEU A 770 23.85 -43.84 7.42
N SER A 771 25.01 -44.50 7.58
CA SER A 771 26.14 -43.89 8.29
C SER A 771 26.95 -42.95 7.40
N LYS A 772 27.06 -41.68 7.81
CA LYS A 772 27.88 -40.63 7.14
C LYS A 772 27.61 -40.51 5.62
N PRO A 773 26.46 -39.98 5.20
CA PRO A 773 26.18 -39.68 3.80
C PRO A 773 27.26 -38.77 3.20
N GLY A 774 27.60 -38.90 1.93
CA GLY A 774 28.60 -38.05 1.28
C GLY A 774 28.12 -36.60 1.08
N SER A 775 28.90 -35.76 0.40
CA SER A 775 28.48 -34.39 0.05
C SER A 775 27.28 -34.32 -0.91
N ARG A 776 26.97 -35.43 -1.58
CA ARG A 776 25.77 -35.66 -2.39
C ARG A 776 25.27 -37.05 -2.08
N THR A 777 23.99 -37.19 -1.75
CA THR A 777 23.30 -38.46 -1.48
C THR A 777 21.95 -38.45 -2.16
N SER A 778 21.62 -39.51 -2.88
CA SER A 778 20.33 -39.77 -3.49
C SER A 778 19.91 -41.17 -3.06
N LEU A 779 18.73 -41.26 -2.46
CA LEU A 779 18.11 -42.48 -1.99
C LEU A 779 16.75 -42.57 -2.65
N ALA A 780 16.48 -43.64 -3.36
CA ALA A 780 15.17 -43.93 -3.91
C ALA A 780 14.71 -45.29 -3.39
N VAL A 781 13.49 -45.33 -2.88
CA VAL A 781 12.81 -46.56 -2.48
C VAL A 781 11.56 -46.68 -3.35
N GLU A 782 11.57 -47.66 -4.26
CA GLU A 782 10.40 -48.00 -5.06
C GLU A 782 9.62 -49.06 -4.28
N LEU A 783 8.45 -48.65 -3.79
CA LEU A 783 7.54 -49.45 -2.98
C LEU A 783 6.17 -49.46 -3.66
N THR A 784 6.15 -49.79 -4.96
CA THR A 784 4.88 -49.90 -5.68
C THR A 784 4.20 -51.22 -5.28
N PRO A 785 2.93 -51.21 -4.89
CA PRO A 785 2.22 -52.44 -4.58
C PRO A 785 2.28 -53.46 -5.74
N GLY A 786 2.48 -54.74 -5.39
CA GLY A 786 2.64 -55.82 -6.36
C GLY A 786 3.94 -55.79 -7.19
N GLN A 787 4.83 -54.83 -6.95
CA GLN A 787 6.17 -54.75 -7.54
C GLN A 787 7.25 -55.13 -6.51
N PRO A 788 8.44 -55.54 -6.97
CA PRO A 788 9.56 -55.80 -6.09
C PRO A 788 9.95 -54.55 -5.30
N THR A 789 10.36 -54.74 -4.04
CA THR A 789 10.96 -53.67 -3.25
C THR A 789 12.33 -53.36 -3.83
N ARG A 790 12.52 -52.12 -4.32
CA ARG A 790 13.82 -51.68 -4.83
C ARG A 790 14.34 -50.52 -4.02
N LEU A 791 15.60 -50.65 -3.61
CA LEU A 791 16.36 -49.58 -3.00
C LEU A 791 17.48 -49.20 -3.96
N VAL A 792 17.47 -47.96 -4.44
CA VAL A 792 18.54 -47.40 -5.24
C VAL A 792 19.25 -46.33 -4.41
N PHE A 793 20.55 -46.49 -4.26
CA PHE A 793 21.40 -45.61 -3.50
C PHE A 793 22.50 -45.05 -4.42
N ASP A 794 22.64 -43.74 -4.45
CA ASP A 794 23.69 -43.02 -5.18
C ASP A 794 24.29 -41.93 -4.29
N ASN A 795 25.57 -42.04 -3.99
CA ASN A 795 26.29 -41.23 -3.04
C ASN A 795 27.65 -40.85 -3.59
N SER A 796 28.10 -39.65 -3.25
CA SER A 796 29.42 -39.15 -3.67
C SER A 796 30.62 -39.87 -3.03
N ALA A 797 30.39 -40.67 -1.98
CA ALA A 797 31.43 -41.38 -1.23
C ALA A 797 30.97 -42.78 -0.82
N PHE A 798 31.89 -43.61 -0.34
CA PHE A 798 31.56 -44.88 0.29
C PHE A 798 30.84 -44.64 1.62
N LEU A 799 29.83 -45.46 1.93
CA LEU A 799 29.27 -45.51 3.29
C LEU A 799 29.97 -46.57 4.11
N ASN A 800 30.19 -46.26 5.39
CA ASN A 800 30.76 -47.23 6.33
C ASN A 800 29.81 -48.40 6.55
N SER A 801 28.52 -48.09 6.76
CA SER A 801 27.43 -49.03 6.94
C SER A 801 26.07 -48.46 6.52
N PHE A 802 25.19 -49.36 6.11
CA PHE A 802 23.77 -49.14 5.85
C PHE A 802 23.00 -50.29 6.51
N SER A 803 22.13 -50.01 7.47
CA SER A 803 21.22 -51.01 8.03
C SER A 803 19.82 -50.84 7.48
N LEU A 804 19.09 -51.95 7.29
CA LEU A 804 17.73 -52.01 6.79
C LEU A 804 16.96 -53.08 7.59
N ASP A 805 15.89 -52.70 8.26
CA ASP A 805 14.91 -53.57 8.91
C ASP A 805 13.55 -53.32 8.26
N ALA A 806 13.10 -54.27 7.43
CA ALA A 806 11.83 -54.20 6.74
C ALA A 806 10.89 -55.31 7.25
N GLN A 807 9.66 -54.97 7.58
CA GLN A 807 8.63 -55.87 8.11
C GLN A 807 7.37 -55.78 7.26
N GLY A 808 6.63 -56.88 7.16
CA GLY A 808 5.35 -56.93 6.44
C GLY A 808 5.47 -56.82 4.92
N LEU A 809 6.66 -57.04 4.36
CA LEU A 809 6.79 -57.18 2.92
C LEU A 809 6.00 -58.42 2.47
N THR A 810 5.27 -58.35 1.36
CA THR A 810 4.55 -59.51 0.82
C THR A 810 5.50 -60.71 0.76
N GLY A 811 5.14 -61.87 1.31
CA GLY A 811 5.96 -63.09 1.32
C GLY A 811 7.22 -63.09 2.21
N ILE A 812 7.63 -61.93 2.73
CA ILE A 812 8.78 -61.77 3.63
C ILE A 812 8.31 -61.02 4.88
N ARG A 813 8.04 -61.78 5.93
CA ARG A 813 7.56 -61.22 7.20
C ARG A 813 8.54 -60.20 7.80
N ASN A 814 9.83 -60.53 7.86
CA ASN A 814 10.88 -59.67 8.40
C ASN A 814 12.18 -59.80 7.58
N PHE A 815 12.83 -58.67 7.28
CA PHE A 815 14.11 -58.58 6.58
C PHE A 815 15.04 -57.61 7.31
N ASN A 816 15.98 -58.17 8.07
CA ASN A 816 16.96 -57.42 8.85
C ASN A 816 18.34 -57.56 8.19
N ALA A 817 18.87 -56.50 7.62
CA ALA A 817 20.14 -56.49 6.89
C ALA A 817 21.07 -55.37 7.37
N VAL A 818 22.37 -55.66 7.43
CA VAL A 818 23.43 -54.68 7.66
C VAL A 818 24.47 -54.84 6.56
N PHE A 819 24.60 -53.80 5.76
CA PHE A 819 25.61 -53.64 4.73
C PHE A 819 26.78 -52.84 5.30
N LYS A 820 28.01 -53.23 4.99
CA LYS A 820 29.26 -52.53 5.35
C LYS A 820 30.10 -52.32 4.11
N ASN A 821 30.92 -51.26 4.12
CA ASN A 821 31.75 -50.85 2.97
C ASN A 821 30.90 -50.66 1.71
N VAL A 822 29.75 -50.00 1.85
CA VAL A 822 28.80 -49.82 0.75
C VAL A 822 29.38 -48.86 -0.26
N SER A 823 29.29 -49.23 -1.52
CA SER A 823 29.84 -48.41 -2.58
C SER A 823 29.06 -47.11 -2.81
N PRO A 824 29.66 -46.15 -3.54
CA PRO A 824 28.98 -44.93 -3.97
C PRO A 824 27.64 -45.20 -4.68
N ARG A 825 27.47 -46.34 -5.35
CA ARG A 825 26.25 -46.62 -6.12
C ARG A 825 25.86 -48.07 -5.92
N MET A 826 24.71 -48.28 -5.29
CA MET A 826 24.18 -49.61 -4.98
C MET A 826 22.70 -49.69 -5.36
N ALA A 827 22.30 -50.78 -6.01
CA ALA A 827 20.90 -51.13 -6.19
C ALA A 827 20.62 -52.47 -5.52
N ILE A 828 19.53 -52.53 -4.75
CA ILE A 828 19.03 -53.72 -4.09
C ILE A 828 17.62 -53.96 -4.58
N CYS A 829 17.34 -55.17 -5.04
CA CYS A 829 16.00 -55.63 -5.37
C CYS A 829 15.67 -56.83 -4.48
N LEU A 830 14.53 -56.77 -3.77
CA LEU A 830 13.99 -57.86 -2.96
C LEU A 830 12.57 -58.17 -3.42
N ASP A 831 12.30 -59.44 -3.71
CA ASP A 831 10.98 -59.89 -4.13
C ASP A 831 10.65 -61.27 -3.52
N PRO A 832 9.45 -61.49 -2.96
CA PRO A 832 8.96 -62.81 -2.53
C PRO A 832 8.60 -63.76 -3.69
N GLY A 833 9.07 -63.47 -4.88
CA GLY A 833 8.67 -64.10 -6.11
C GLY A 833 9.77 -63.97 -7.18
N PRO A 834 9.40 -63.94 -8.46
CA PRO A 834 10.36 -63.89 -9.55
C PRO A 834 10.74 -62.48 -10.03
N ALA A 835 10.20 -61.40 -9.47
CA ALA A 835 10.31 -60.06 -10.05
C ALA A 835 11.71 -59.44 -9.93
N CYS A 836 12.50 -59.83 -8.92
CA CYS A 836 13.92 -59.46 -8.81
C CYS A 836 14.87 -60.42 -9.53
N ARG A 837 14.37 -61.39 -10.30
CA ARG A 837 15.23 -62.33 -11.01
C ARG A 837 15.99 -61.65 -12.12
N ARG A 838 17.30 -61.84 -12.13
CA ARG A 838 18.08 -61.58 -13.35
C ARG A 838 17.71 -62.58 -14.44
N THR A 839 17.65 -62.08 -15.67
CA THR A 839 17.44 -62.90 -16.85
C THR A 839 18.53 -63.97 -16.93
N ASN A 840 18.13 -65.23 -17.00
CA ASN A 840 19.04 -66.33 -17.25
C ASN A 840 19.14 -66.61 -18.75
N PRO A 841 20.29 -66.40 -19.39
CA PRO A 841 20.45 -66.71 -20.80
C PRO A 841 20.39 -68.23 -21.07
N ASN A 842 20.57 -69.07 -20.04
CA ASN A 842 20.57 -70.51 -20.19
C ASN A 842 19.19 -71.12 -19.95
N VAL A 843 18.38 -71.23 -21.01
CA VAL A 843 17.07 -71.89 -20.98
C VAL A 843 17.23 -73.41 -20.79
N MET A 844 16.64 -73.98 -19.74
CA MET A 844 16.59 -75.44 -19.58
C MET A 844 15.49 -76.04 -20.48
N GLY A 845 15.87 -76.90 -21.42
CA GLY A 845 15.04 -77.30 -22.57
C GLY A 845 13.75 -78.10 -22.32
N ASP A 846 13.48 -78.60 -21.11
CA ASP A 846 12.39 -79.59 -20.91
C ASP A 846 11.40 -79.29 -19.77
N GLY A 847 11.53 -78.15 -19.08
CA GLY A 847 10.65 -77.78 -17.96
C GLY A 847 9.55 -76.85 -18.41
N GLY A 848 8.32 -77.33 -18.48
CA GLY A 848 7.16 -76.51 -18.86
C GLY A 848 7.03 -75.22 -18.03
N GLY A 849 7.29 -74.08 -18.68
CA GLY A 849 6.45 -72.90 -18.55
C GLY A 849 6.66 -71.93 -17.40
N VAL A 850 7.73 -72.00 -16.61
CA VAL A 850 8.05 -70.91 -15.65
C VAL A 850 8.97 -69.90 -16.32
N SER A 851 8.61 -68.61 -16.25
CA SER A 851 9.27 -67.51 -16.96
C SER A 851 10.77 -67.37 -16.62
N ASN A 852 11.56 -66.83 -17.56
CA ASN A 852 13.00 -66.52 -17.42
C ASN A 852 13.98 -67.69 -17.24
N GLY A 853 13.71 -68.86 -17.82
CA GLY A 853 14.68 -69.97 -17.82
C GLY A 853 14.91 -70.56 -16.42
N ARG A 854 13.90 -70.45 -15.55
CA ARG A 854 13.87 -71.00 -14.19
C ARG A 854 12.93 -72.20 -14.12
N PRO A 855 13.29 -73.24 -13.36
CA PRO A 855 12.50 -74.45 -13.29
C PRO A 855 11.38 -74.41 -12.23
N TYR A 856 11.50 -73.52 -11.23
CA TYR A 856 10.55 -73.33 -10.14
C TYR A 856 10.42 -71.84 -9.81
N ASP A 857 9.32 -71.47 -9.14
CA ASP A 857 9.16 -70.15 -8.56
C ASP A 857 10.12 -69.95 -7.38
N ALA A 858 10.55 -68.72 -7.20
CA ALA A 858 11.45 -68.34 -6.14
C ALA A 858 10.56 -67.94 -4.99
N LEU A 859 10.86 -68.46 -3.80
CA LEU A 859 10.28 -67.95 -2.57
C LEU A 859 10.86 -66.59 -2.24
N VAL A 860 12.14 -66.37 -2.58
CA VAL A 860 12.78 -65.06 -2.51
C VAL A 860 13.76 -64.93 -3.66
N SER A 861 13.69 -63.82 -4.38
CA SER A 861 14.73 -63.37 -5.29
C SER A 861 15.38 -62.12 -4.72
N MET A 862 16.71 -62.14 -4.61
CA MET A 862 17.52 -60.99 -4.20
C MET A 862 18.46 -60.62 -5.34
N ASP A 863 18.55 -59.35 -5.66
CA ASP A 863 19.53 -58.83 -6.59
C ASP A 863 20.30 -57.67 -5.98
N PHE A 864 21.62 -57.80 -5.91
CA PHE A 864 22.53 -56.78 -5.43
C PHE A 864 23.49 -56.35 -6.55
N GLU A 865 23.43 -55.08 -6.91
CA GLU A 865 24.32 -54.46 -7.88
C GLU A 865 25.17 -53.37 -7.20
N ASP A 866 26.46 -53.63 -7.02
CA ASP A 866 27.48 -52.63 -6.68
C ASP A 866 28.13 -52.11 -7.97
N PHE A 867 28.05 -50.80 -8.22
CA PHE A 867 28.62 -50.19 -9.42
C PHE A 867 30.00 -49.53 -9.18
N GLY A 868 30.50 -49.49 -7.94
CA GLY A 868 31.62 -48.63 -7.53
C GLY A 868 32.87 -49.36 -7.03
N THR A 869 32.77 -50.60 -6.53
CA THR A 869 33.91 -51.32 -5.91
C THR A 869 34.90 -51.96 -6.88
N HIS A 870 34.72 -51.83 -8.20
CA HIS A 870 35.60 -52.49 -9.19
C HIS A 870 37.05 -51.96 -9.23
N THR A 871 37.40 -50.95 -8.43
CA THR A 871 38.74 -50.37 -8.41
C THR A 871 39.66 -51.21 -7.50
N PRO A 872 40.85 -51.63 -7.97
CA PRO A 872 41.79 -52.38 -7.14
C PRO A 872 42.11 -51.66 -5.83
N GLY A 873 41.94 -52.34 -4.69
CA GLY A 873 42.27 -51.82 -3.35
C GLY A 873 41.07 -51.45 -2.46
N PHE A 874 39.84 -51.52 -2.96
CA PHE A 874 38.64 -51.32 -2.14
C PHE A 874 38.12 -52.64 -1.55
N LEU A 875 37.50 -52.54 -0.37
CA LEU A 875 36.83 -53.68 0.25
C LEU A 875 35.48 -53.91 -0.44
N PRO A 876 35.10 -55.17 -0.75
CA PRO A 876 33.78 -55.47 -1.29
C PRO A 876 32.68 -55.15 -0.27
N THR A 877 31.49 -54.85 -0.77
CA THR A 877 30.29 -54.68 0.06
C THR A 877 30.06 -55.96 0.86
N THR A 878 29.84 -55.83 2.16
CA THR A 878 29.61 -56.96 3.09
C THR A 878 28.20 -56.90 3.63
N LEU A 879 27.46 -58.01 3.57
CA LEU A 879 26.09 -58.16 4.03
C LEU A 879 25.98 -59.20 5.15
N ASP A 880 25.41 -58.77 6.27
CA ASP A 880 24.87 -59.62 7.33
C ASP A 880 23.34 -59.48 7.30
N ALA A 881 22.58 -60.57 7.13
CA ALA A 881 21.12 -60.47 7.04
C ALA A 881 20.36 -61.61 7.73
N THR A 882 19.12 -61.34 8.12
CA THR A 882 18.13 -62.32 8.61
C THR A 882 16.82 -62.09 7.86
N VAL A 883 16.30 -63.12 7.19
CA VAL A 883 15.08 -63.08 6.39
C VAL A 883 14.09 -64.09 6.92
N GLU A 884 12.95 -63.64 7.42
CA GLU A 884 11.84 -64.48 7.88
C GLU A 884 10.77 -64.56 6.79
N LEU A 885 10.45 -65.78 6.37
CA LEU A 885 9.44 -66.07 5.35
C LEU A 885 8.09 -66.39 5.99
N ASP A 886 7.00 -66.19 5.24
CA ASP A 886 5.64 -66.43 5.74
C ASP A 886 5.36 -67.89 6.15
N GLU A 887 6.05 -68.85 5.53
CA GLU A 887 5.95 -70.27 5.86
C GLU A 887 6.70 -70.66 7.16
N GLY A 888 7.24 -69.69 7.92
CA GLY A 888 7.88 -69.89 9.22
C GLY A 888 9.37 -70.27 9.16
N GLY A 889 10.02 -70.09 8.00
CA GLY A 889 11.47 -70.30 7.84
C GLY A 889 12.27 -69.01 8.05
N THR A 890 13.43 -69.11 8.70
CA THR A 890 14.38 -67.98 8.88
C THR A 890 15.68 -68.25 8.14
N ALA A 891 15.97 -67.50 7.08
CA ALA A 891 17.27 -67.48 6.44
C ALA A 891 18.22 -66.55 7.21
N LYS A 892 19.44 -66.99 7.52
CA LYS A 892 20.49 -66.14 8.11
C LYS A 892 21.72 -66.11 7.22
N ILE A 893 22.11 -64.91 6.81
CA ILE A 893 23.29 -64.61 6.01
C ILE A 893 24.31 -63.94 6.95
N THR A 894 25.56 -64.39 6.94
CA THR A 894 26.63 -63.80 7.74
C THR A 894 27.88 -63.65 6.89
N ASP A 895 28.41 -62.43 6.87
CA ASP A 895 29.62 -62.03 6.16
C ASP A 895 29.60 -62.45 4.68
N LEU A 896 28.51 -62.11 3.98
CA LEU A 896 28.39 -62.24 2.53
C LEU A 896 29.08 -61.04 1.87
N ARG A 897 30.18 -61.27 1.17
CA ARG A 897 30.96 -60.22 0.50
C ARG A 897 30.75 -60.31 -1.01
N PHE A 898 30.42 -59.21 -1.66
CA PHE A 898 30.14 -59.21 -3.09
C PHE A 898 30.47 -57.87 -3.73
N GLU A 899 30.75 -57.90 -5.03
CA GLU A 899 30.59 -56.74 -5.92
C GLU A 899 29.20 -56.83 -6.57
N ASN A 900 28.93 -57.93 -7.26
CA ASN A 900 27.66 -58.10 -7.94
C ASN A 900 27.16 -59.51 -7.63
N LEU A 901 25.91 -59.64 -7.17
CA LEU A 901 25.33 -60.94 -6.82
C LEU A 901 23.81 -60.91 -6.92
N SER A 902 23.27 -61.76 -7.78
CA SER A 902 21.86 -62.15 -7.76
C SER A 902 21.74 -63.56 -7.21
N PHE A 903 20.74 -63.73 -6.35
CA PHE A 903 20.49 -64.93 -5.59
C PHE A 903 19.00 -65.25 -5.59
N ASP A 904 18.60 -66.37 -6.19
CA ASP A 904 17.23 -66.87 -6.08
C ASP A 904 17.21 -68.05 -5.12
N PHE A 905 16.23 -68.08 -4.23
CA PHE A 905 15.92 -69.23 -3.37
C PHE A 905 14.50 -69.68 -3.65
N GLY A 906 14.29 -70.98 -3.88
CA GLY A 906 12.97 -71.53 -4.13
C GLY A 906 12.81 -72.95 -3.62
N LEU A 907 11.56 -73.34 -3.39
CA LEU A 907 11.18 -74.73 -3.14
C LEU A 907 10.50 -75.29 -4.39
N GLY A 908 11.02 -76.40 -4.89
CA GLY A 908 10.35 -77.20 -5.89
C GLY A 908 9.40 -78.22 -5.24
N PRO A 909 8.50 -78.82 -6.03
CA PRO A 909 7.51 -79.77 -5.53
C PRO A 909 8.17 -80.95 -4.82
N ASP A 910 7.49 -81.41 -3.78
CA ASP A 910 7.87 -82.57 -2.99
C ASP A 910 8.15 -83.81 -3.83
N PHE A 911 9.05 -84.66 -3.34
CA PHE A 911 9.32 -85.96 -3.96
C PHE A 911 8.10 -86.88 -3.91
N LYS A 912 7.56 -87.22 -5.09
CA LYS A 912 6.50 -88.25 -5.23
C LYS A 912 7.04 -89.69 -5.37
N GLY A 913 8.25 -89.98 -4.89
CA GLY A 913 8.91 -91.29 -5.06
C GLY A 913 9.15 -92.03 -3.74
N GLY A 914 8.88 -93.35 -3.71
CA GLY A 914 8.86 -94.22 -2.52
C GLY A 914 10.21 -94.43 -1.83
N CYS A 915 10.73 -93.39 -1.17
CA CYS A 915 11.88 -93.50 -0.29
C CYS A 915 11.41 -93.75 1.14
N THR A 916 11.75 -94.92 1.68
CA THR A 916 11.26 -95.45 2.95
C THR A 916 11.93 -94.86 4.20
N PHE A 917 12.64 -93.73 4.10
CA PHE A 917 13.41 -93.19 5.22
C PHE A 917 12.63 -92.25 6.16
N SER A 918 11.44 -91.77 5.80
CA SER A 918 10.57 -90.97 6.68
C SER A 918 9.25 -90.69 5.97
N THR A 919 8.13 -90.63 6.70
CA THR A 919 6.79 -90.24 6.18
C THR A 919 6.67 -88.74 5.86
N SER A 920 7.71 -87.94 6.10
CA SER A 920 7.74 -86.51 5.78
C SER A 920 8.23 -86.28 4.35
N ALA A 921 7.38 -85.72 3.49
CA ALA A 921 7.76 -85.22 2.18
C ALA A 921 8.87 -84.15 2.32
N PHE A 922 9.94 -84.27 1.53
CA PHE A 922 11.03 -83.29 1.52
C PHE A 922 10.90 -82.41 0.27
N PRO A 923 10.92 -81.07 0.43
CA PRO A 923 10.87 -80.16 -0.71
C PRO A 923 12.22 -80.13 -1.44
N ARG A 924 12.19 -79.82 -2.75
CA ARG A 924 13.42 -79.60 -3.53
C ARG A 924 13.94 -78.21 -3.22
N ILE A 925 15.23 -78.08 -2.88
CA ILE A 925 15.83 -76.76 -2.71
C ILE A 925 16.45 -76.36 -4.04
N TYR A 926 16.03 -75.21 -4.54
CA TYR A 926 16.55 -74.57 -5.73
C TYR A 926 17.30 -73.30 -5.31
N MET A 927 18.54 -73.17 -5.79
CA MET A 927 19.35 -71.98 -5.61
C MET A 927 19.88 -71.53 -6.97
N PHE A 928 19.75 -70.25 -7.28
CA PHE A 928 20.45 -69.64 -8.41
C PHE A 928 21.44 -68.60 -7.91
N MET A 929 22.61 -68.56 -8.54
CA MET A 929 23.65 -67.59 -8.24
C MET A 929 24.18 -67.01 -9.55
N ASP A 930 24.21 -65.69 -9.62
CA ASP A 930 24.86 -64.98 -10.71
C ASP A 930 25.60 -63.76 -10.19
N SER A 931 26.92 -63.79 -10.34
CA SER A 931 27.78 -62.66 -9.97
C SER A 931 28.28 -61.88 -11.18
N ARG A 932 27.83 -62.24 -12.40
CA ARG A 932 28.43 -61.77 -13.67
C ARG A 932 29.95 -61.92 -13.68
N ASN A 933 30.44 -63.06 -13.18
CA ASN A 933 31.87 -63.37 -12.99
C ASN A 933 32.64 -62.42 -12.05
N ARG A 934 31.94 -61.69 -11.17
CA ARG A 934 32.58 -60.88 -10.12
C ARG A 934 32.90 -61.70 -8.88
N PRO A 935 33.99 -61.37 -8.15
CA PRO A 935 34.32 -61.99 -6.88
C PRO A 935 33.17 -61.89 -5.86
N PHE A 936 32.87 -63.00 -5.19
CA PHE A 936 32.05 -63.02 -3.99
C PHE A 936 32.53 -64.07 -2.98
N VAL A 937 32.19 -63.87 -1.71
CA VAL A 937 32.50 -64.81 -0.62
C VAL A 937 31.24 -64.98 0.22
N ILE A 938 30.81 -66.22 0.40
CA ILE A 938 29.72 -66.57 1.31
C ILE A 938 30.36 -67.25 2.51
N ASN A 939 30.43 -66.55 3.64
CA ASN A 939 31.00 -67.14 4.85
C ASN A 939 30.02 -68.09 5.55
N SER A 940 28.73 -67.73 5.65
CA SER A 940 27.68 -68.62 6.15
C SER A 940 26.29 -68.16 5.65
N ILE A 941 25.54 -69.06 5.02
CA ILE A 941 24.09 -68.94 4.81
C ILE A 941 23.41 -70.13 5.49
N LYS A 942 22.44 -69.86 6.35
CA LYS A 942 21.62 -70.87 7.04
C LYS A 942 20.17 -70.71 6.60
N PHE A 943 19.51 -71.82 6.30
CA PHE A 943 18.09 -71.90 5.99
C PHE A 943 17.50 -73.13 6.71
N PRO A 944 17.29 -73.06 8.04
CA PRO A 944 16.80 -74.18 8.83
C PRO A 944 15.38 -74.61 8.42
N PRO A 945 15.02 -75.89 8.61
CA PRO A 945 15.88 -76.97 9.07
C PRO A 945 16.80 -77.54 7.97
N LEU A 946 16.69 -77.08 6.73
CA LEU A 946 17.24 -77.77 5.56
C LEU A 946 18.73 -77.51 5.35
N VAL A 947 19.14 -76.24 5.29
CA VAL A 947 20.54 -75.83 5.12
C VAL A 947 21.05 -75.30 6.45
N LEU A 948 21.94 -76.04 7.10
CA LEU A 948 22.48 -75.65 8.40
C LEU A 948 23.62 -74.64 8.27
N ASP A 949 24.39 -74.71 7.18
CA ASP A 949 25.50 -73.82 6.88
C ASP A 949 25.96 -73.99 5.43
N PHE A 950 25.91 -72.92 4.63
CA PHE A 950 26.44 -72.89 3.27
C PHE A 950 27.58 -71.86 3.17
N GLN A 951 28.74 -72.30 2.70
CA GLN A 951 29.96 -71.50 2.58
C GLN A 951 30.60 -71.73 1.20
N ILE A 952 31.02 -70.65 0.54
CA ILE A 952 31.72 -70.72 -0.74
C ILE A 952 32.69 -69.54 -0.90
N GLY A 953 33.91 -69.81 -1.38
CA GLY A 953 34.99 -68.84 -1.51
C GLY A 953 35.72 -68.51 -0.20
N THR A 954 36.84 -67.78 -0.33
CA THR A 954 37.58 -67.13 0.78
C THR A 954 38.08 -65.76 0.31
N ASN A 955 38.52 -64.89 1.22
CA ASN A 955 39.07 -63.58 0.83
C ASN A 955 40.27 -63.68 -0.12
N SER A 956 41.14 -64.69 0.05
CA SER A 956 42.30 -64.91 -0.80
C SER A 956 41.96 -65.60 -2.13
N GLN A 957 40.83 -66.30 -2.18
CA GLN A 957 40.36 -67.06 -3.35
C GLN A 957 38.82 -66.97 -3.40
N PRO A 958 38.28 -65.83 -3.85
CA PRO A 958 36.84 -65.62 -3.90
C PRO A 958 36.19 -66.46 -5.00
N ALA A 959 34.90 -66.75 -4.83
CA ALA A 959 34.11 -67.44 -5.84
C ALA A 959 33.65 -66.49 -6.94
N LYS A 960 33.29 -67.03 -8.11
CA LYS A 960 32.70 -66.32 -9.25
C LYS A 960 31.64 -67.20 -9.87
N ALA A 961 30.49 -66.64 -10.22
CA ALA A 961 29.37 -67.33 -10.84
C ALA A 961 28.86 -66.57 -12.06
N SER A 962 28.49 -67.30 -13.10
CA SER A 962 27.80 -66.81 -14.30
C SER A 962 26.57 -67.67 -14.56
N SER A 963 25.41 -67.13 -14.18
CA SER A 963 24.10 -67.72 -14.37
C SER A 963 23.99 -69.20 -13.94
N ARG A 964 24.54 -69.54 -12.76
CA ARG A 964 24.62 -70.92 -12.26
C ARG A 964 23.35 -71.32 -11.52
N ILE A 965 22.78 -72.47 -11.91
CA ILE A 965 21.70 -73.12 -11.15
C ILE A 965 22.27 -74.29 -10.35
N ALA A 966 22.04 -74.27 -9.04
CA ALA A 966 22.39 -75.34 -8.12
C ALA A 966 21.11 -76.03 -7.60
N TRP A 967 21.14 -77.36 -7.61
CA TRP A 967 20.03 -78.22 -7.23
C TRP A 967 20.40 -79.09 -6.04
N LEU A 968 19.52 -79.22 -5.05
CA LEU A 968 19.54 -80.35 -4.13
C LEU A 968 18.34 -81.25 -4.43
N LYS A 969 18.59 -82.34 -5.16
CA LYS A 969 17.56 -83.35 -5.40
C LYS A 969 17.54 -84.31 -4.22
N GLY A 970 16.37 -84.53 -3.66
CA GLY A 970 16.04 -85.78 -2.97
C GLY A 970 16.07 -87.00 -3.88
N CYS A 971 15.82 -88.15 -3.28
CA CYS A 971 16.07 -89.46 -3.86
C CYS A 971 15.29 -89.75 -5.15
N ARG A 972 15.94 -90.44 -6.08
CA ARG A 972 15.33 -91.01 -7.29
C ARG A 972 15.70 -92.50 -7.32
N ASP A 973 14.70 -93.36 -7.53
CA ASP A 973 14.89 -94.81 -7.72
C ASP A 973 15.65 -95.53 -6.58
N GLY A 974 15.39 -95.15 -5.32
CA GLY A 974 16.00 -95.79 -4.14
C GLY A 974 17.44 -95.38 -3.84
N HIS A 975 18.03 -94.48 -4.62
CA HIS A 975 19.38 -93.95 -4.36
C HIS A 975 19.32 -92.63 -3.56
N PRO A 976 20.12 -92.47 -2.48
CA PRO A 976 20.18 -91.24 -1.71
C PRO A 976 20.79 -90.09 -2.53
N LEU A 977 20.13 -88.92 -2.50
CA LEU A 977 20.62 -87.59 -2.94
C LEU A 977 21.40 -87.57 -4.27
N GLN A 978 20.73 -87.51 -5.43
CA GLN A 978 21.41 -87.31 -6.73
C GLN A 978 21.32 -85.85 -7.18
N LEU A 979 22.44 -85.12 -7.23
CA LEU A 979 22.47 -83.78 -7.86
C LEU A 979 22.01 -83.84 -9.33
N ASP A 980 21.23 -82.86 -9.78
CA ASP A 980 20.79 -82.80 -11.18
C ASP A 980 21.98 -82.43 -12.10
N ARG A 981 22.22 -83.22 -13.15
CA ARG A 981 23.29 -82.97 -14.15
C ARG A 981 22.93 -81.83 -15.10
N ARG A 982 21.69 -81.35 -15.10
CA ARG A 982 21.19 -80.27 -15.98
C ARG A 982 21.53 -78.86 -15.47
N SER A 983 22.64 -78.72 -14.74
CA SER A 983 23.12 -77.41 -14.30
C SER A 983 23.57 -76.60 -15.52
N ALA A 984 22.96 -75.45 -15.77
CA ALA A 984 23.46 -74.48 -16.73
C ALA A 984 24.24 -73.36 -16.02
N GLY A 985 25.16 -72.72 -16.74
CA GLY A 985 26.08 -71.71 -16.19
C GLY A 985 27.34 -72.28 -15.53
N GLN A 986 28.25 -71.39 -15.15
CA GLN A 986 29.54 -71.71 -14.54
C GLN A 986 29.61 -71.12 -13.12
N ILE A 987 30.28 -71.82 -12.21
CA ILE A 987 30.68 -71.27 -10.91
C ILE A 987 32.09 -71.76 -10.60
N ASP A 988 33.02 -70.84 -10.46
CA ASP A 988 34.32 -71.07 -9.85
C ASP A 988 34.14 -70.86 -8.34
N CYS A 989 34.30 -71.92 -7.56
CA CYS A 989 34.09 -71.83 -6.11
C CYS A 989 35.25 -71.15 -5.38
N GLY A 990 36.41 -70.97 -6.02
CA GLY A 990 37.62 -70.52 -5.36
C GLY A 990 38.01 -71.41 -4.17
N GLY A 991 38.29 -70.78 -3.02
CA GLY A 991 38.85 -71.41 -1.83
C GLY A 991 37.95 -72.45 -1.14
N ARG A 992 37.23 -72.03 -0.09
CA ARG A 992 36.45 -72.93 0.78
C ARG A 992 35.11 -73.28 0.11
N LYS A 993 34.67 -74.54 0.22
CA LYS A 993 33.34 -75.00 -0.23
C LYS A 993 32.72 -75.91 0.83
N ARG A 994 31.55 -75.54 1.35
CA ARG A 994 30.87 -76.30 2.43
C ARG A 994 29.35 -76.14 2.32
N MET A 995 28.60 -77.23 2.47
CA MET A 995 27.14 -77.20 2.51
C MET A 995 26.66 -78.25 3.51
N ALA A 996 26.59 -77.84 4.77
CA ALA A 996 26.03 -78.64 5.83
C ALA A 996 24.50 -78.62 5.75
N THR A 997 23.89 -79.79 5.67
CA THR A 997 22.43 -79.98 5.75
C THR A 997 22.07 -80.83 6.96
N ALA A 998 20.78 -80.95 7.26
CA ALA A 998 20.29 -81.88 8.29
C ALA A 998 20.74 -83.35 8.07
N PHE A 999 21.21 -83.71 6.88
CA PHE A 999 21.66 -85.06 6.51
C PHE A 999 23.20 -85.21 6.43
N GLY A 1000 23.95 -84.18 6.84
CA GLY A 1000 25.41 -84.12 6.79
C GLY A 1000 25.93 -83.14 5.74
N ASP A 1001 27.26 -83.04 5.63
CA ASP A 1001 27.93 -82.18 4.64
C ASP A 1001 27.85 -82.82 3.26
N ILE A 1002 27.34 -82.07 2.28
CA ILE A 1002 27.07 -82.59 0.93
C ILE A 1002 28.33 -82.58 0.07
N PHE A 1003 29.28 -81.66 0.31
CA PHE A 1003 30.51 -81.60 -0.50
C PHE A 1003 31.56 -82.64 -0.07
N ASP A 1004 31.53 -83.14 1.17
CA ASP A 1004 32.46 -84.14 1.68
C ASP A 1004 31.99 -85.60 1.45
N LYS A 1005 30.76 -85.79 0.96
CA LYS A 1005 30.23 -87.12 0.67
C LYS A 1005 30.46 -87.48 -0.79
N ALA A 1006 31.25 -88.52 -1.02
CA ALA A 1006 31.30 -89.22 -2.31
C ALA A 1006 29.95 -89.93 -2.54
N VAL A 1007 28.98 -89.22 -3.11
CA VAL A 1007 27.74 -89.83 -3.56
C VAL A 1007 28.08 -90.79 -4.71
N VAL A 1008 27.73 -92.06 -4.55
CA VAL A 1008 28.02 -93.12 -5.50
C VAL A 1008 27.22 -92.89 -6.79
N GLY A 1009 27.89 -92.33 -7.82
CA GLY A 1009 27.35 -92.17 -9.17
C GLY A 1009 27.40 -90.73 -9.70
N GLU A 1010 28.57 -90.32 -10.21
CA GLU A 1010 28.95 -89.01 -10.78
C GLU A 1010 28.76 -87.79 -9.87
N ILE A 1011 29.90 -87.26 -9.44
CA ILE A 1011 30.06 -85.91 -8.90
C ILE A 1011 29.75 -84.96 -10.06
N VAL A 1012 28.58 -84.31 -10.06
CA VAL A 1012 28.44 -83.05 -10.80
C VAL A 1012 29.19 -82.03 -9.96
N PRO A 1013 30.34 -81.52 -10.43
CA PRO A 1013 31.08 -80.59 -9.62
C PRO A 1013 30.25 -79.31 -9.61
N LEU A 1014 29.79 -78.92 -8.41
CA LEU A 1014 29.08 -77.65 -8.25
C LEU A 1014 29.94 -76.56 -8.87
N CYS A 1015 31.25 -76.62 -8.56
CA CYS A 1015 32.34 -75.85 -9.13
C CYS A 1015 32.76 -76.38 -10.50
N THR A 1016 33.02 -75.53 -11.48
CA THR A 1016 33.87 -75.91 -12.62
C THR A 1016 35.32 -75.88 -12.15
N ASP A 1017 36.04 -77.00 -12.22
CA ASP A 1017 37.49 -77.05 -12.00
C ASP A 1017 38.26 -76.27 -13.08
#